data_AF-A0A087FXB6-F1
#
_entry.id   AF-A0A087FXB6-F1
#
_cell.length_a   1.000
_cell.length_b   1.000
_cell.length_c   1.000
_cell.angle_alpha   90.00
_cell.angle_beta   90.00
_cell.angle_gamma   90.00
#
_symmetry.space_group_name_H-M   'P 1'
#
loop_
_entity.id
_entity.type
_entity.pdbx_description
1 polymer ?
#
loop_
_entity_poly.entity_id
_entity_poly.type
_entity_poly.pdbx_seq_one_letter_code
_entity_poly.pdbx_strand_id
1 'polypeptide(L)'
;MANYNISLCSPFVINARHQNTQRFPCNTVSKTESSGQPVTIRRSANYSPPLWDHQYLLSLENIYAKEVEVVEKAKLLKDEVRRRLDETDGSLEQLEMIDSLQRLGISYHYKHEIHIILKKIHDQRGEIGRESQDLYATALEFFLLRQHGFDVSQDDFDVYKNNIGVFKETLYNEIKGLLYLYEASYYSMDLDFKLKEARTFANERLSEFVKENSKTICGRDEVYMLEMVKRALAMPYHWRIQRLEARWYMDVYRNKLGMNPLLLEFAALDFNMLQANHQEELKLISSWWNSLGLVKQLDFVRDRVTECYFWSIGMFYEPEFKYYRKIITKLFMLITIMDDIYDIYGTLEELEIFTNVVEKWDVNHVERLPEYMKICFLFLYNEINQIGFDVLRDKGINVIPYLKQVWADLFKTFLTEAKWYKTGHKPSFEEYMQNGLISSSVPTTLLHLFSVLPDHMSDQTLTDVSKNHHPIIQSSATIFRLANDLATSKDEMARGDSPKSVQCYMYETRANEEEARGHMKNMISASWDIINSDFKTAHTSSLPRGLVAAAANLNRVPVSRCAVSREASGGSGGGSGEGGSSGSERSRSSGFGRGSDEILINTEMSEVIALDRHFSDVADPCMGFRLITGEVPRVRIMASQRGISVEEKKI
;
A
#
# COMPACT_ATOMS: atom_id res chain seq x y z
N MET A 1 -1.79 -26.60 -42.96
CA MET A 1 -0.55 -27.05 -43.65
C MET A 1 0.52 -26.04 -43.30
N ALA A 2 1.64 -26.32 -42.64
CA ALA A 2 2.28 -27.56 -42.25
C ALA A 2 2.84 -27.42 -40.82
N ASN A 3 2.69 -28.47 -40.02
CA ASN A 3 3.29 -28.63 -38.70
C ASN A 3 4.75 -29.06 -38.87
N TYR A 4 5.68 -28.41 -38.18
CA TYR A 4 7.01 -28.97 -37.93
C TYR A 4 7.14 -29.33 -36.45
N ASN A 5 6.86 -30.61 -36.18
CA ASN A 5 7.31 -31.33 -35.00
C ASN A 5 8.81 -31.59 -35.14
N ILE A 6 9.61 -31.21 -34.14
CA ILE A 6 10.93 -31.80 -33.93
C ILE A 6 10.96 -32.40 -32.52
N SER A 7 10.78 -33.71 -32.52
CA SER A 7 11.05 -34.63 -31.41
C SER A 7 12.56 -34.88 -31.34
N LEU A 8 13.15 -34.76 -30.16
CA LEU A 8 14.44 -35.35 -29.83
C LEU A 8 14.31 -36.06 -28.48
N CYS A 9 13.88 -37.32 -28.54
CA CYS A 9 14.15 -38.31 -27.51
C CYS A 9 15.57 -38.87 -27.70
N SER A 10 16.37 -38.90 -26.63
CA SER A 10 17.46 -39.87 -26.49
C SER A 10 17.30 -40.60 -25.15
N PRO A 11 17.35 -41.94 -25.14
CA PRO A 11 17.14 -42.74 -23.94
C PRO A 11 18.44 -42.88 -23.16
N PHE A 12 18.46 -42.45 -21.91
CA PHE A 12 19.53 -42.83 -20.98
C PHE A 12 19.26 -44.25 -20.46
N VAL A 13 20.13 -45.17 -20.89
CA VAL A 13 20.18 -46.57 -20.45
C VAL A 13 20.73 -46.63 -19.02
N ILE A 14 19.91 -47.16 -18.10
CA ILE A 14 20.32 -47.50 -16.74
C ILE A 14 21.08 -48.83 -16.79
N ASN A 15 22.39 -48.80 -16.55
CA ASN A 15 23.19 -50.00 -16.31
C ASN A 15 23.46 -50.12 -14.80
N ALA A 16 22.68 -50.98 -14.14
CA ALA A 16 22.95 -51.43 -12.78
C ALA A 16 24.07 -52.48 -12.80
N ARG A 17 25.22 -52.17 -12.19
CA ARG A 17 26.21 -53.18 -11.80
C ARG A 17 26.52 -53.03 -10.31
N HIS A 18 26.12 -54.06 -9.57
CA HIS A 18 26.55 -54.32 -8.20
C HIS A 18 28.08 -54.37 -8.11
N GLN A 19 28.66 -53.56 -7.24
CA GLN A 19 30.01 -53.78 -6.71
C GLN A 19 30.00 -53.62 -5.19
N ASN A 20 30.55 -54.64 -4.52
CA ASN A 20 30.71 -54.80 -3.09
C ASN A 20 31.52 -53.64 -2.48
N THR A 21 30.97 -52.99 -1.46
CA THR A 21 31.70 -52.03 -0.61
C THR A 21 32.45 -52.78 0.49
N GLN A 22 33.77 -52.92 0.31
CA GLN A 22 34.70 -53.22 1.40
C GLN A 22 34.87 -51.96 2.27
N ARG A 23 34.66 -52.11 3.58
CA ARG A 23 34.90 -51.07 4.59
C ARG A 23 36.40 -50.90 4.81
N PHE A 24 36.95 -49.73 4.49
CA PHE A 24 38.28 -49.31 4.94
C PHE A 24 38.15 -48.46 6.22
N PRO A 25 39.03 -48.64 7.22
CA PRO A 25 39.00 -47.87 8.46
C PRO A 25 39.44 -46.42 8.21
N CYS A 26 38.64 -45.47 8.71
CA CYS A 26 38.91 -44.04 8.65
C CYS A 26 40.03 -43.69 9.64
N ASN A 27 41.20 -43.29 9.12
CA ASN A 27 42.23 -42.65 9.93
C ASN A 27 41.88 -41.17 10.10
N THR A 28 41.73 -40.76 11.35
CA THR A 28 41.58 -39.38 11.80
C THR A 28 42.76 -38.53 11.34
N VAL A 29 42.53 -37.63 10.39
CA VAL A 29 43.44 -36.52 10.08
C VAL A 29 43.02 -35.34 10.94
N SER A 30 43.85 -35.03 11.93
CA SER A 30 43.79 -33.81 12.73
C SER A 30 43.77 -32.59 11.80
N LYS A 31 42.69 -31.78 11.86
CA LYS A 31 42.64 -30.45 11.26
C LYS A 31 43.74 -29.60 11.87
N THR A 32 44.76 -29.31 11.09
CA THR A 32 45.66 -28.18 11.32
C THR A 32 44.83 -26.91 11.18
N GLU A 33 44.76 -26.10 12.24
CA GLU A 33 44.13 -24.79 12.24
C GLU A 33 44.80 -23.91 11.18
N SER A 34 44.05 -23.54 10.14
CA SER A 34 44.47 -22.50 9.22
C SER A 34 44.33 -21.15 9.91
N SER A 35 45.45 -20.43 9.97
CA SER A 35 45.63 -19.02 10.33
C SER A 35 44.38 -18.16 10.18
N GLY A 36 44.03 -17.44 11.25
CA GLY A 36 42.82 -16.64 11.40
C GLY A 36 42.53 -15.71 10.22
N GLN A 37 41.42 -15.97 9.54
CA GLN A 37 40.70 -14.91 8.86
C GLN A 37 40.05 -14.01 9.93
N PRO A 38 40.09 -12.68 9.78
CA PRO A 38 39.37 -11.80 10.68
C PRO A 38 37.89 -12.17 10.63
N VAL A 39 37.29 -12.47 11.79
CA VAL A 39 35.85 -12.71 11.90
C VAL A 39 35.15 -11.42 11.49
N THR A 40 34.55 -11.38 10.31
CA THR A 40 33.72 -10.25 9.87
C THR A 40 32.47 -10.22 10.75
N ILE A 41 32.39 -9.23 11.64
CA ILE A 41 31.21 -9.03 12.50
C ILE A 41 30.12 -8.39 11.65
N ARG A 42 28.99 -9.09 11.49
CA ARG A 42 27.81 -8.63 10.74
C ARG A 42 26.74 -8.14 11.69
N ARG A 43 26.06 -7.04 11.33
CA ARG A 43 24.83 -6.64 12.04
C ARG A 43 23.67 -7.54 11.58
N SER A 44 22.68 -7.67 12.45
CA SER A 44 21.40 -8.30 12.13
C SER A 44 20.30 -7.49 12.79
N ALA A 45 19.22 -7.23 12.04
CA ALA A 45 18.02 -6.60 12.57
C ALA A 45 17.11 -7.59 13.33
N ASN A 46 17.45 -8.89 13.34
CA ASN A 46 16.64 -9.95 13.95
C ASN A 46 15.19 -9.96 13.43
N TYR A 47 15.03 -9.94 12.11
CA TYR A 47 13.72 -9.94 11.47
C TYR A 47 12.89 -11.18 11.83
N SER A 48 11.59 -10.97 12.04
CA SER A 48 10.62 -12.05 12.22
C SER A 48 10.45 -12.86 10.92
N PRO A 49 10.19 -14.18 11.00
CA PRO A 49 9.81 -14.98 9.83
C PRO A 49 8.51 -14.46 9.19
N PRO A 50 8.18 -14.86 7.95
CA PRO A 50 6.92 -14.51 7.33
C PRO A 50 5.76 -15.04 8.19
N LEU A 51 4.68 -14.27 8.29
CA LEU A 51 3.53 -14.62 9.12
C LEU A 51 2.73 -15.79 8.55
N TRP A 52 2.71 -15.87 7.22
CA TRP A 52 2.06 -16.95 6.49
C TRP A 52 3.13 -17.80 5.83
N ASP A 53 3.23 -19.04 6.28
CA ASP A 53 4.14 -19.98 5.65
C ASP A 53 3.63 -20.40 4.26
N HIS A 54 4.56 -20.89 3.44
CA HIS A 54 4.27 -21.29 2.07
C HIS A 54 3.19 -22.37 1.96
N GLN A 55 3.17 -23.37 2.87
CA GLN A 55 2.19 -24.46 2.81
C GLN A 55 0.80 -23.97 3.16
N TYR A 56 0.68 -23.06 4.14
CA TYR A 56 -0.57 -22.38 4.44
C TYR A 56 -1.09 -21.62 3.21
N LEU A 57 -0.24 -20.83 2.54
CA LEU A 57 -0.63 -20.10 1.34
C LEU A 57 -1.11 -21.03 0.21
N LEU A 58 -0.48 -22.19 0.03
CA LEU A 58 -0.93 -23.19 -0.94
C LEU A 58 -2.27 -23.84 -0.56
N SER A 59 -2.53 -23.99 0.75
CA SER A 59 -3.75 -24.59 1.28
C SER A 59 -4.99 -23.69 1.21
N LEU A 60 -4.81 -22.39 0.89
CA LEU A 60 -5.92 -21.45 0.75
C LEU A 60 -6.93 -21.97 -0.28
N GLU A 61 -8.17 -22.22 0.11
CA GLU A 61 -9.25 -22.56 -0.83
C GLU A 61 -10.32 -21.49 -0.78
N ASN A 62 -10.73 -21.01 -1.96
CA ASN A 62 -11.78 -20.03 -2.10
C ASN A 62 -12.67 -20.41 -3.29
N ILE A 63 -13.92 -20.71 -2.97
CA ILE A 63 -14.91 -21.27 -3.89
C ILE A 63 -15.60 -20.17 -4.73
N TYR A 64 -15.60 -18.92 -4.27
CA TYR A 64 -16.41 -17.85 -4.87
C TYR A 64 -16.08 -17.55 -6.34
N ALA A 65 -14.81 -17.63 -6.75
CA ALA A 65 -14.44 -17.45 -8.16
C ALA A 65 -14.64 -18.71 -9.03
N LYS A 66 -14.96 -19.86 -8.43
CA LYS A 66 -15.08 -21.17 -9.11
C LYS A 66 -16.53 -21.66 -9.13
N GLU A 67 -17.40 -21.14 -8.27
CA GLU A 67 -18.81 -21.51 -8.20
C GLU A 67 -19.64 -20.83 -9.28
N VAL A 68 -20.24 -21.64 -10.16
CA VAL A 68 -21.04 -21.17 -11.30
C VAL A 68 -22.20 -20.29 -10.84
N GLU A 69 -22.94 -20.74 -9.81
CA GLU A 69 -24.10 -20.00 -9.28
C GLU A 69 -23.72 -18.62 -8.74
N VAL A 70 -22.58 -18.51 -8.05
CA VAL A 70 -22.05 -17.23 -7.54
C VAL A 70 -21.69 -16.30 -8.69
N VAL A 71 -20.98 -16.81 -9.70
CA VAL A 71 -20.56 -16.03 -10.88
C VAL A 71 -21.77 -15.54 -11.68
N GLU A 72 -22.77 -16.40 -11.90
CA GLU A 72 -24.01 -16.04 -12.59
C GLU A 72 -24.80 -14.99 -11.82
N LYS A 73 -24.92 -15.15 -10.50
CA LYS A 73 -25.58 -14.16 -9.64
C LYS A 73 -24.88 -12.81 -9.65
N ALA A 74 -23.55 -12.79 -9.53
CA ALA A 74 -22.76 -11.55 -9.61
C ALA A 74 -22.95 -10.85 -10.98
N LYS A 75 -23.06 -11.61 -12.08
CA LYS A 75 -23.34 -11.06 -13.41
C LYS A 75 -24.72 -10.42 -13.48
N LEU A 76 -25.77 -11.09 -12.97
CA LEU A 76 -27.12 -10.53 -12.94
C LEU A 76 -27.19 -9.24 -12.12
N LEU A 77 -26.56 -9.22 -10.94
CA LEU A 77 -26.48 -8.02 -10.11
C LEU A 77 -25.72 -6.89 -10.80
N LYS A 78 -24.62 -7.21 -11.49
CA LYS A 78 -23.85 -6.23 -12.28
C LYS A 78 -24.71 -5.56 -13.36
N ASP A 79 -25.51 -6.33 -14.08
CA ASP A 79 -26.38 -5.78 -15.14
C ASP A 79 -27.55 -4.97 -14.57
N GLU A 80 -28.12 -5.39 -13.43
CA GLU A 80 -29.16 -4.64 -12.72
C GLU A 80 -28.65 -3.31 -12.16
N VAL A 81 -27.42 -3.28 -11.62
CA VAL A 81 -26.79 -2.04 -11.16
C VAL A 81 -26.53 -1.09 -12.31
N ARG A 82 -26.09 -1.58 -13.48
CA ARG A 82 -25.95 -0.76 -14.70
C ARG A 82 -27.29 -0.12 -15.08
N ARG A 83 -28.36 -0.91 -15.15
CA ARG A 83 -29.71 -0.42 -15.48
C ARG A 83 -30.15 0.71 -14.55
N ARG A 84 -29.96 0.56 -13.24
CA ARG A 84 -30.32 1.60 -12.26
C ARG A 84 -29.49 2.86 -12.40
N LEU A 85 -28.20 2.73 -12.68
CA LEU A 85 -27.31 3.87 -12.89
C LEU A 85 -27.77 4.74 -14.07
N ASP A 86 -28.30 4.11 -15.12
CA ASP A 86 -28.87 4.78 -16.30
C ASP A 86 -30.26 5.41 -16.01
N GLU A 87 -31.07 4.80 -15.14
CA GLU A 87 -32.43 5.29 -14.83
C GLU A 87 -32.46 6.52 -13.91
N THR A 88 -31.41 6.76 -13.12
CA THR A 88 -31.33 7.87 -12.15
C THR A 88 -30.74 9.15 -12.77
N ASP A 89 -31.05 9.47 -14.03
CA ASP A 89 -30.37 10.52 -14.80
C ASP A 89 -30.50 11.95 -14.21
N GLY A 90 -29.37 12.60 -13.94
CA GLY A 90 -29.28 14.03 -13.60
C GLY A 90 -29.70 14.43 -12.18
N SER A 91 -29.93 13.46 -11.28
CA SER A 91 -30.31 13.73 -9.89
C SER A 91 -29.13 13.63 -8.92
N LEU A 92 -29.29 14.22 -7.72
CA LEU A 92 -28.35 14.03 -6.60
C LEU A 92 -28.19 12.53 -6.25
N GLU A 93 -29.27 11.75 -6.39
CA GLU A 93 -29.27 10.30 -6.15
C GLU A 93 -28.29 9.57 -7.09
N GLN A 94 -28.08 10.07 -8.32
CA GLN A 94 -27.10 9.50 -9.25
C GLN A 94 -25.67 9.67 -8.73
N LEU A 95 -25.35 10.86 -8.22
CA LEU A 95 -24.05 11.15 -7.61
C LEU A 95 -23.85 10.31 -6.33
N GLU A 96 -24.89 10.16 -5.50
CA GLU A 96 -24.85 9.30 -4.31
C GLU A 96 -24.65 7.82 -4.66
N MET A 97 -25.23 7.36 -5.78
CA MET A 97 -25.02 6.01 -6.29
C MET A 97 -23.57 5.84 -6.78
N ILE A 98 -23.02 6.80 -7.52
CA ILE A 98 -21.61 6.77 -7.96
C ILE A 98 -20.66 6.71 -6.76
N ASP A 99 -20.85 7.56 -5.74
CA ASP A 99 -20.04 7.52 -4.51
C ASP A 99 -20.17 6.17 -3.80
N SER A 100 -21.39 5.64 -3.67
CA SER A 100 -21.63 4.32 -3.06
C SER A 100 -20.91 3.21 -3.83
N LEU A 101 -20.94 3.21 -5.17
CA LEU A 101 -20.21 2.24 -6.01
C LEU A 101 -18.70 2.32 -5.80
N GLN A 102 -18.15 3.54 -5.63
CA GLN A 102 -16.74 3.74 -5.39
C GLN A 102 -16.31 3.25 -4.02
N ARG A 103 -17.02 3.67 -2.98
CA ARG A 103 -16.72 3.28 -1.60
C ARG A 103 -16.95 1.80 -1.34
N LEU A 104 -17.88 1.15 -2.04
CA LEU A 104 -18.07 -0.31 -2.01
C LEU A 104 -17.04 -1.08 -2.85
N GLY A 105 -16.16 -0.40 -3.60
CA GLY A 105 -15.10 -1.04 -4.37
C GLY A 105 -15.57 -1.76 -5.64
N ILE A 106 -16.77 -1.43 -6.16
CA ILE A 106 -17.37 -2.04 -7.36
C ILE A 106 -17.49 -1.08 -8.55
N SER A 107 -17.07 0.18 -8.38
CA SER A 107 -17.10 1.20 -9.44
C SER A 107 -16.26 0.86 -10.67
N TYR A 108 -15.24 0.01 -10.53
CA TYR A 108 -14.37 -0.38 -11.64
C TYR A 108 -15.10 -1.13 -12.76
N HIS A 109 -16.27 -1.71 -12.46
CA HIS A 109 -17.15 -2.32 -13.46
C HIS A 109 -17.90 -1.33 -14.35
N TYR A 110 -17.96 -0.05 -13.95
CA TYR A 110 -18.80 0.99 -14.56
C TYR A 110 -17.97 2.24 -14.94
N LYS A 111 -16.65 2.07 -15.20
CA LYS A 111 -15.72 3.18 -15.50
C LYS A 111 -16.22 4.06 -16.64
N HIS A 112 -16.84 3.47 -17.67
CA HIS A 112 -17.32 4.19 -18.84
C HIS A 112 -18.62 4.96 -18.55
N GLU A 113 -19.59 4.29 -17.94
CA GLU A 113 -20.88 4.84 -17.55
C GLU A 113 -20.71 6.03 -16.60
N ILE A 114 -19.89 5.86 -15.54
CA ILE A 114 -19.58 6.93 -14.58
C ILE A 114 -18.94 8.13 -15.28
N HIS A 115 -18.01 7.91 -16.23
CA HIS A 115 -17.38 8.99 -16.96
C HIS A 115 -18.39 9.78 -17.81
N ILE A 116 -19.29 9.10 -18.52
CA ILE A 116 -20.34 9.76 -19.33
C ILE A 116 -21.25 10.61 -18.45
N ILE A 117 -21.71 10.07 -17.33
CA ILE A 117 -22.60 10.77 -16.39
C ILE A 117 -21.92 12.02 -15.84
N LEU A 118 -20.71 11.88 -15.30
CA LEU A 118 -19.98 13.01 -14.73
C LEU A 118 -19.62 14.06 -15.79
N LYS A 119 -19.31 13.64 -17.02
CA LYS A 119 -19.10 14.57 -18.13
C LYS A 119 -20.35 15.38 -18.44
N LYS A 120 -21.51 14.73 -18.53
CA LYS A 120 -22.79 15.43 -18.75
C LYS A 120 -23.07 16.45 -17.65
N ILE A 121 -22.89 16.07 -16.39
CA ILE A 121 -23.05 16.96 -15.24
C ILE A 121 -22.08 18.15 -15.35
N HIS A 122 -20.81 17.88 -15.68
CA HIS A 122 -19.79 18.91 -15.88
C HIS A 122 -20.16 19.91 -16.98
N ASP A 123 -20.56 19.43 -18.15
CA ASP A 123 -20.90 20.24 -19.32
C ASP A 123 -22.14 21.14 -19.05
N GLN A 124 -23.08 20.69 -18.23
CA GLN A 124 -24.32 21.42 -17.90
C GLN A 124 -24.13 22.52 -16.84
N ARG A 125 -22.99 22.58 -16.15
CA ARG A 125 -22.71 23.56 -15.08
C ARG A 125 -22.76 25.02 -15.53
N GLY A 126 -22.55 25.29 -16.82
CA GLY A 126 -22.58 26.65 -17.38
C GLY A 126 -23.99 27.17 -17.71
N GLU A 127 -24.99 26.29 -17.80
CA GLU A 127 -26.34 26.62 -18.28
C GLU A 127 -27.32 26.93 -17.13
N ILE A 128 -27.05 26.39 -15.94
CA ILE A 128 -27.87 26.57 -14.75
C ILE A 128 -27.17 27.61 -13.87
N GLY A 129 -27.73 28.83 -13.78
CA GLY A 129 -27.33 29.75 -12.71
C GLY A 129 -27.47 28.99 -11.39
N ARG A 130 -26.37 28.80 -10.66
CA ARG A 130 -26.40 28.05 -9.40
C ARG A 130 -27.22 28.80 -8.35
N GLU A 131 -28.53 28.63 -8.41
CA GLU A 131 -29.39 28.80 -7.26
C GLU A 131 -28.91 27.85 -6.16
N SER A 132 -29.00 28.28 -4.90
CA SER A 132 -28.35 27.65 -3.75
C SER A 132 -28.67 26.16 -3.63
N GLN A 133 -27.83 25.29 -4.18
CA GLN A 133 -27.82 23.88 -3.83
C GLN A 133 -27.41 23.74 -2.36
N ASP A 134 -27.94 22.71 -1.70
CA ASP A 134 -27.48 22.27 -0.38
C ASP A 134 -25.96 22.03 -0.40
N LEU A 135 -25.25 22.34 0.69
CA LEU A 135 -23.79 22.21 0.79
C LEU A 135 -23.35 20.79 0.42
N TYR A 136 -24.13 19.80 0.83
CA TYR A 136 -23.87 18.40 0.52
C TYR A 136 -23.85 18.12 -0.99
N ALA A 137 -24.84 18.61 -1.73
CA ALA A 137 -24.91 18.38 -3.18
C ALA A 137 -23.71 19.02 -3.90
N THR A 138 -23.40 20.28 -3.58
CA THR A 138 -22.25 20.98 -4.18
C THR A 138 -20.94 20.30 -3.85
N ALA A 139 -20.74 19.89 -2.59
CA ALA A 139 -19.49 19.25 -2.16
C ALA A 139 -19.32 17.84 -2.76
N LEU A 140 -20.39 17.05 -2.84
CA LEU A 140 -20.36 15.73 -3.48
C LEU A 140 -20.07 15.82 -4.98
N GLU A 141 -20.75 16.74 -5.68
CA GLU A 141 -20.53 16.96 -7.10
C GLU A 141 -19.08 17.42 -7.36
N PHE A 142 -18.59 18.39 -6.59
CA PHE A 142 -17.20 18.85 -6.66
C PHE A 142 -16.21 17.69 -6.45
N PHE A 143 -16.41 16.91 -5.38
CA PHE A 143 -15.57 15.77 -5.01
C PHE A 143 -15.48 14.75 -6.15
N LEU A 144 -16.63 14.33 -6.69
CA LEU A 144 -16.67 13.35 -7.77
C LEU A 144 -16.05 13.89 -9.07
N LEU A 145 -16.36 15.13 -9.44
CA LEU A 145 -15.80 15.74 -10.65
C LEU A 145 -14.27 15.85 -10.59
N ARG A 146 -13.71 16.42 -9.51
CA ARG A 146 -12.25 16.53 -9.33
C ARG A 146 -11.58 15.17 -9.26
N GLN A 147 -12.17 14.19 -8.56
CA GLN A 147 -11.66 12.83 -8.50
C GLN A 147 -11.55 12.17 -9.89
N HIS A 148 -12.46 12.50 -10.81
CA HIS A 148 -12.45 11.98 -12.18
C HIS A 148 -11.67 12.87 -13.16
N GLY A 149 -10.99 13.90 -12.68
CA GLY A 149 -10.10 14.76 -13.46
C GLY A 149 -10.80 15.91 -14.18
N PHE A 150 -12.06 16.20 -13.85
CA PHE A 150 -12.77 17.35 -14.40
C PHE A 150 -12.32 18.65 -13.73
N ASP A 151 -12.31 19.73 -14.50
CA ASP A 151 -11.96 21.05 -13.97
C ASP A 151 -13.16 21.70 -13.30
N VAL A 152 -13.01 21.96 -12.00
CA VAL A 152 -14.04 22.61 -11.17
C VAL A 152 -13.38 23.67 -10.30
N SER A 153 -13.90 24.90 -10.29
CA SER A 153 -13.33 25.97 -9.46
C SER A 153 -13.65 25.80 -7.98
N GLN A 154 -12.69 26.12 -7.12
CA GLN A 154 -12.89 26.29 -5.67
C GLN A 154 -13.90 27.40 -5.33
N ASP A 155 -14.15 28.33 -6.26
CA ASP A 155 -15.11 29.43 -6.10
C ASP A 155 -16.56 28.93 -5.98
N ASP A 156 -16.81 27.68 -6.35
CA ASP A 156 -18.06 26.96 -6.11
C ASP A 156 -18.53 27.05 -4.64
N PHE A 157 -17.59 27.20 -3.70
CA PHE A 157 -17.88 27.27 -2.27
C PHE A 157 -18.06 28.71 -1.73
N ASP A 158 -17.87 29.74 -2.56
CA ASP A 158 -18.00 31.15 -2.11
C ASP A 158 -19.44 31.48 -1.69
N VAL A 159 -20.45 30.81 -2.27
CA VAL A 159 -21.87 30.98 -1.90
C VAL A 159 -22.18 30.58 -0.45
N TYR A 160 -21.32 29.77 0.17
CA TYR A 160 -21.43 29.32 1.55
C TYR A 160 -20.67 30.23 2.53
N LYS A 161 -20.03 31.28 2.02
CA LYS A 161 -19.34 32.30 2.82
C LYS A 161 -20.23 33.54 3.02
N ASN A 162 -19.98 34.26 4.10
CA ASN A 162 -20.60 35.55 4.40
C ASN A 162 -19.83 36.70 3.72
N ASN A 163 -20.31 37.93 3.88
CA ASN A 163 -19.71 39.12 3.24
C ASN A 163 -18.28 39.44 3.69
N ILE A 164 -17.82 38.86 4.81
CA ILE A 164 -16.44 38.99 5.30
C ILE A 164 -15.56 37.81 4.88
N GLY A 165 -16.06 36.90 4.04
CA GLY A 165 -15.31 35.79 3.46
C GLY A 165 -15.20 34.52 4.32
N VAL A 166 -15.96 34.45 5.42
CA VAL A 166 -15.95 33.31 6.37
C VAL A 166 -17.17 32.41 6.13
N PHE A 167 -17.02 31.10 6.28
CA PHE A 167 -18.14 30.15 6.16
C PHE A 167 -19.29 30.51 7.12
N LYS A 168 -20.53 30.42 6.61
CA LYS A 168 -21.74 30.78 7.37
C LYS A 168 -21.93 29.88 8.58
N GLU A 169 -22.28 30.47 9.73
CA GLU A 169 -22.56 29.73 10.97
C GLU A 169 -23.75 28.76 10.83
N THR A 170 -24.68 29.04 9.90
CA THR A 170 -25.82 28.15 9.62
C THR A 170 -25.39 26.74 9.19
N LEU A 171 -24.18 26.58 8.67
CA LEU A 171 -23.65 25.29 8.18
C LEU A 171 -23.18 24.37 9.30
N TYR A 172 -23.09 24.86 10.55
CA TYR A 172 -22.53 24.10 11.68
C TYR A 172 -23.25 22.77 11.92
N ASN A 173 -24.56 22.70 11.61
CA ASN A 173 -25.38 21.51 11.79
C ASN A 173 -25.43 20.61 10.53
N GLU A 174 -24.86 21.04 9.40
CA GLU A 174 -24.89 20.29 8.13
C GLU A 174 -23.76 19.24 8.06
N ILE A 175 -23.72 18.31 9.01
CA ILE A 175 -22.61 17.35 9.18
C ILE A 175 -22.30 16.56 7.89
N LYS A 176 -23.33 16.14 7.15
CA LYS A 176 -23.15 15.44 5.86
C LYS A 176 -22.50 16.35 4.81
N GLY A 177 -22.90 17.61 4.74
CA GLY A 177 -22.29 18.61 3.86
C GLY A 177 -20.85 18.92 4.25
N LEU A 178 -20.58 19.12 5.54
CA LEU A 178 -19.23 19.36 6.07
C LEU A 178 -18.28 18.18 5.84
N LEU A 179 -18.77 16.94 5.98
CA LEU A 179 -17.99 15.74 5.66
C LEU A 179 -17.54 15.74 4.21
N TYR A 180 -18.44 16.03 3.26
CA TYR A 180 -18.08 16.06 1.85
C TYR A 180 -17.26 17.30 1.48
N LEU A 181 -17.45 18.43 2.15
CA LEU A 181 -16.58 19.60 2.00
C LEU A 181 -15.14 19.27 2.44
N TYR A 182 -15.00 18.57 3.56
CA TYR A 182 -13.72 18.06 4.04
C TYR A 182 -13.09 17.12 3.02
N GLU A 183 -13.81 16.10 2.53
CA GLU A 183 -13.30 15.14 1.54
C GLU A 183 -12.94 15.80 0.21
N ALA A 184 -13.79 16.69 -0.29
CA ALA A 184 -13.57 17.49 -1.49
C ALA A 184 -12.28 18.34 -1.38
N SER A 185 -12.01 18.90 -0.20
CA SER A 185 -10.85 19.76 0.01
C SER A 185 -9.51 19.05 -0.19
N TYR A 186 -9.45 17.71 -0.10
CA TYR A 186 -8.22 16.94 -0.34
C TYR A 186 -7.90 16.70 -1.82
N TYR A 187 -8.80 17.12 -2.71
CA TYR A 187 -8.55 17.24 -4.15
C TYR A 187 -8.06 18.64 -4.54
N SER A 188 -7.50 19.39 -3.58
CA SER A 188 -6.86 20.68 -3.81
C SER A 188 -5.66 20.54 -4.75
N MET A 189 -5.43 21.59 -5.52
CA MET A 189 -4.21 21.85 -6.30
C MET A 189 -3.43 23.00 -5.67
N ASP A 190 -2.22 23.28 -6.18
CA ASP A 190 -1.30 24.25 -5.55
C ASP A 190 -1.91 25.64 -5.34
N LEU A 191 -2.80 26.06 -6.25
CA LEU A 191 -3.47 27.37 -6.25
C LEU A 191 -4.82 27.37 -5.52
N ASP A 192 -5.27 26.23 -4.97
CA ASP A 192 -6.58 26.08 -4.32
C ASP A 192 -6.54 26.51 -2.83
N PHE A 193 -6.23 27.78 -2.55
CA PHE A 193 -6.13 28.30 -1.18
C PHE A 193 -7.47 28.28 -0.41
N LYS A 194 -8.60 28.49 -1.09
CA LYS A 194 -9.94 28.47 -0.46
C LYS A 194 -10.34 27.07 -0.02
N LEU A 195 -9.92 26.02 -0.75
CA LEU A 195 -10.15 24.64 -0.32
C LEU A 195 -9.36 24.31 0.94
N LYS A 196 -8.14 24.85 1.09
CA LYS A 196 -7.35 24.68 2.32
C LYS A 196 -8.03 25.34 3.53
N GLU A 197 -8.63 26.51 3.35
CA GLU A 197 -9.46 27.15 4.36
C GLU A 197 -10.71 26.31 4.69
N ALA A 198 -11.41 25.83 3.66
CA ALA A 198 -12.57 24.95 3.81
C ALA A 198 -12.24 23.66 4.58
N ARG A 199 -11.06 23.08 4.32
CA ARG A 199 -10.54 21.91 5.04
C ARG A 199 -10.44 22.18 6.54
N THR A 200 -9.84 23.31 6.92
CA THR A 200 -9.66 23.70 8.33
C THR A 200 -11.02 23.90 9.00
N PHE A 201 -11.91 24.67 8.38
CA PHE A 201 -13.26 24.91 8.89
C PHE A 201 -14.04 23.61 9.09
N ALA A 202 -14.10 22.75 8.08
CA ALA A 202 -14.80 21.48 8.16
C ALA A 202 -14.18 20.55 9.22
N ASN A 203 -12.85 20.47 9.30
CA ASN A 203 -12.16 19.65 10.30
C ASN A 203 -12.53 20.05 11.74
N GLU A 204 -12.52 21.35 12.06
CA GLU A 204 -12.89 21.84 13.39
C GLU A 204 -14.30 21.41 13.79
N ARG A 205 -15.28 21.65 12.90
CA ARG A 205 -16.70 21.33 13.15
C ARG A 205 -16.95 19.83 13.24
N LEU A 206 -16.35 19.04 12.35
CA LEU A 206 -16.44 17.59 12.38
C LEU A 206 -15.80 17.02 13.66
N SER A 207 -14.71 17.61 14.13
CA SER A 207 -14.05 17.21 15.39
C SER A 207 -14.91 17.51 16.62
N GLU A 208 -15.62 18.64 16.62
CA GLU A 208 -16.61 18.98 17.65
C GLU A 208 -17.78 17.98 17.64
N PHE A 209 -18.34 17.69 16.47
CA PHE A 209 -19.41 16.70 16.30
C PHE A 209 -19.02 15.33 16.90
N VAL A 210 -17.80 14.83 16.65
CA VAL A 210 -17.33 13.56 17.23
C VAL A 210 -17.27 13.63 18.75
N LYS A 211 -16.78 14.73 19.33
CA LYS A 211 -16.67 14.88 20.79
C LYS A 211 -18.05 14.83 21.45
N GLU A 212 -19.01 15.58 20.92
CA GLU A 212 -20.37 15.69 21.45
C GLU A 212 -21.15 14.38 21.36
N ASN A 213 -20.94 13.62 20.29
CA ASN A 213 -21.75 12.45 19.97
C ASN A 213 -21.13 11.11 20.37
N SER A 214 -19.87 11.10 20.83
CA SER A 214 -19.16 9.89 21.25
C SER A 214 -19.80 9.08 22.39
N LYS A 215 -20.76 9.66 23.13
CA LYS A 215 -21.34 9.07 24.35
C LYS A 215 -22.86 8.83 24.31
N THR A 216 -23.56 9.33 23.29
CA THR A 216 -25.01 9.60 23.40
C THR A 216 -25.84 9.18 22.19
N ILE A 217 -25.26 8.48 21.21
CA ILE A 217 -25.99 8.09 19.99
C ILE A 217 -26.73 6.76 20.16
N CYS A 218 -27.98 6.72 19.71
CA CYS A 218 -28.81 5.52 19.67
C CYS A 218 -29.36 5.19 18.27
N GLY A 219 -29.33 6.13 17.30
CA GLY A 219 -29.89 5.95 15.96
C GLY A 219 -28.93 5.27 14.96
N ARG A 220 -29.43 4.35 14.13
CA ARG A 220 -28.62 3.61 13.13
C ARG A 220 -27.89 4.55 12.15
N ASP A 221 -28.59 5.58 11.65
CA ASP A 221 -28.03 6.56 10.71
C ASP A 221 -27.04 7.54 11.38
N GLU A 222 -27.31 7.91 12.64
CA GLU A 222 -26.39 8.71 13.45
C GLU A 222 -25.08 7.95 13.70
N VAL A 223 -25.15 6.63 13.95
CA VAL A 223 -23.98 5.76 14.04
C VAL A 223 -23.23 5.73 12.71
N TYR A 224 -23.93 5.57 11.58
CA TYR A 224 -23.32 5.63 10.25
C TYR A 224 -22.56 6.94 10.04
N MET A 225 -23.20 8.08 10.32
CA MET A 225 -22.57 9.40 10.18
C MET A 225 -21.38 9.59 11.12
N LEU A 226 -21.49 9.15 12.38
CA LEU A 226 -20.38 9.22 13.34
C LEU A 226 -19.17 8.41 12.86
N GLU A 227 -19.38 7.19 12.38
CA GLU A 227 -18.29 6.34 11.89
C GLU A 227 -17.67 6.89 10.60
N MET A 228 -18.48 7.44 9.69
CA MET A 228 -17.99 8.14 8.50
C MET A 228 -17.12 9.35 8.86
N VAL A 229 -17.54 10.17 9.82
CA VAL A 229 -16.77 11.35 10.24
C VAL A 229 -15.47 10.97 10.95
N LYS A 230 -15.52 10.01 11.89
CA LYS A 230 -14.30 9.48 12.52
C LYS A 230 -13.32 8.94 11.49
N ARG A 231 -13.83 8.19 10.51
CA ARG A 231 -13.02 7.65 9.42
C ARG A 231 -12.38 8.78 8.62
N ALA A 232 -13.13 9.78 8.17
CA ALA A 232 -12.56 10.90 7.40
C ALA A 232 -11.51 11.69 8.19
N LEU A 233 -11.76 12.00 9.47
CA LEU A 233 -10.81 12.74 10.31
C LEU A 233 -9.52 11.96 10.61
N ALA A 234 -9.58 10.63 10.68
CA ALA A 234 -8.38 9.81 10.79
C ALA A 234 -7.52 9.88 9.52
N MET A 235 -8.17 9.84 8.35
CA MET A 235 -7.56 10.06 7.04
C MET A 235 -8.66 10.28 5.98
N PRO A 236 -8.49 11.26 5.07
CA PRO A 236 -9.45 11.49 3.98
C PRO A 236 -9.49 10.32 3.00
N TYR A 237 -10.65 10.08 2.38
CA TYR A 237 -10.85 9.03 1.38
C TYR A 237 -9.83 9.09 0.25
N HIS A 238 -9.44 10.30 -0.18
CA HIS A 238 -8.47 10.49 -1.26
C HIS A 238 -7.09 9.85 -0.98
N TRP A 239 -6.70 9.72 0.28
CA TRP A 239 -5.40 9.16 0.69
C TRP A 239 -5.47 7.69 1.12
N ARG A 240 -6.65 7.06 1.08
CA ARG A 240 -6.86 5.67 1.53
C ARG A 240 -6.68 4.65 0.42
N ILE A 241 -6.20 3.46 0.79
CA ILE A 241 -6.21 2.29 -0.10
C ILE A 241 -7.65 1.85 -0.35
N GLN A 242 -8.07 1.87 -1.61
CA GLN A 242 -9.47 1.62 -2.02
C GLN A 242 -9.98 0.28 -1.52
N ARG A 243 -9.13 -0.75 -1.56
CA ARG A 243 -9.56 -2.11 -1.25
C ARG A 243 -9.82 -2.33 0.25
N LEU A 244 -8.99 -1.75 1.10
CA LEU A 244 -9.23 -1.72 2.55
C LEU A 244 -10.47 -0.90 2.89
N GLU A 245 -10.61 0.25 2.22
CA GLU A 245 -11.75 1.12 2.44
C GLU A 245 -13.07 0.44 2.02
N ALA A 246 -13.07 -0.32 0.92
CA ALA A 246 -14.22 -1.11 0.51
C ALA A 246 -14.62 -2.15 1.56
N ARG A 247 -13.66 -2.85 2.16
CA ARG A 247 -13.94 -3.82 3.23
C ARG A 247 -14.60 -3.16 4.42
N TRP A 248 -14.05 -2.05 4.89
CA TRP A 248 -14.59 -1.28 6.01
C TRP A 248 -15.97 -0.68 5.68
N TYR A 249 -16.11 -0.09 4.49
CA TYR A 249 -17.33 0.60 4.10
C TYR A 249 -18.51 -0.36 3.93
N MET A 250 -18.30 -1.61 3.49
CA MET A 250 -19.38 -2.61 3.44
C MET A 250 -20.04 -2.85 4.81
N ASP A 251 -19.26 -2.84 5.90
CA ASP A 251 -19.80 -3.02 7.26
C ASP A 251 -20.60 -1.78 7.71
N VAL A 252 -20.10 -0.59 7.40
CA VAL A 252 -20.74 0.68 7.77
C VAL A 252 -21.97 0.97 6.90
N TYR A 253 -21.93 0.64 5.60
CA TYR A 253 -23.01 0.88 4.63
C TYR A 253 -24.32 0.20 5.02
N ARG A 254 -24.28 -0.96 5.71
CA ARG A 254 -25.45 -1.63 6.30
C ARG A 254 -26.28 -0.74 7.22
N ASN A 255 -25.62 0.24 7.84
CA ASN A 255 -26.23 1.17 8.78
C ASN A 255 -26.73 2.46 8.13
N LYS A 256 -26.41 2.71 6.86
CA LYS A 256 -26.85 3.91 6.12
C LYS A 256 -28.37 3.94 5.98
N LEU A 257 -29.00 5.09 6.25
CA LEU A 257 -30.41 5.29 5.90
C LEU A 257 -30.59 5.18 4.37
N GLY A 258 -31.56 4.39 3.92
CA GLY A 258 -31.77 4.15 2.48
C GLY A 258 -30.72 3.25 1.81
N MET A 259 -29.98 2.45 2.59
CA MET A 259 -29.04 1.44 2.08
C MET A 259 -29.68 0.57 0.98
N ASN A 260 -28.98 0.41 -0.15
CA ASN A 260 -29.43 -0.43 -1.25
C ASN A 260 -28.90 -1.86 -1.08
N PRO A 261 -29.75 -2.86 -0.79
CA PRO A 261 -29.32 -4.23 -0.53
C PRO A 261 -28.67 -4.89 -1.75
N LEU A 262 -29.08 -4.50 -2.97
CA LEU A 262 -28.49 -5.03 -4.21
C LEU A 262 -27.03 -4.58 -4.36
N LEU A 263 -26.72 -3.32 -4.00
CA LEU A 263 -25.35 -2.82 -4.05
C LEU A 263 -24.46 -3.52 -3.03
N LEU A 264 -24.96 -3.71 -1.80
CA LEU A 264 -24.23 -4.40 -0.75
C LEU A 264 -23.98 -5.87 -1.10
N GLU A 265 -24.99 -6.56 -1.63
CA GLU A 265 -24.88 -7.95 -2.06
C GLU A 265 -23.89 -8.09 -3.23
N PHE A 266 -23.98 -7.22 -4.23
CA PHE A 266 -23.04 -7.23 -5.35
C PHE A 266 -21.61 -6.95 -4.87
N ALA A 267 -21.42 -5.97 -3.98
CA ALA A 267 -20.12 -5.64 -3.41
C ALA A 267 -19.51 -6.81 -2.63
N ALA A 268 -20.31 -7.52 -1.84
CA ALA A 268 -19.83 -8.70 -1.11
C ALA A 268 -19.40 -9.84 -2.04
N LEU A 269 -20.22 -10.16 -3.05
CA LEU A 269 -19.88 -11.21 -4.02
C LEU A 269 -18.64 -10.85 -4.83
N ASP A 270 -18.59 -9.63 -5.37
CA ASP A 270 -17.44 -9.12 -6.11
C ASP A 270 -16.17 -9.11 -5.24
N PHE A 271 -16.31 -8.71 -3.97
CA PHE A 271 -15.19 -8.69 -3.04
C PHE A 271 -14.59 -10.09 -2.88
N ASN A 272 -15.43 -11.08 -2.60
CA ASN A 272 -14.99 -12.47 -2.40
C ASN A 272 -14.42 -13.09 -3.68
N MET A 273 -15.02 -12.83 -4.85
CA MET A 273 -14.52 -13.30 -6.15
C MET A 273 -13.14 -12.72 -6.47
N LEU A 274 -12.96 -11.42 -6.27
CA LEU A 274 -11.68 -10.76 -6.53
C LEU A 274 -10.60 -11.22 -5.54
N GLN A 275 -10.95 -11.41 -4.27
CA GLN A 275 -10.06 -11.99 -3.27
C GLN A 275 -9.60 -13.41 -3.67
N ALA A 276 -10.50 -14.24 -4.20
CA ALA A 276 -10.13 -15.56 -4.70
C ALA A 276 -9.09 -15.49 -5.82
N ASN A 277 -9.24 -14.55 -6.75
CA ASN A 277 -8.26 -14.30 -7.82
C ASN A 277 -6.91 -13.88 -7.24
N HIS A 278 -6.91 -12.96 -6.26
CA HIS A 278 -5.67 -12.52 -5.59
C HIS A 278 -4.99 -13.66 -4.83
N GLN A 279 -5.74 -14.56 -4.20
CA GLN A 279 -5.18 -15.73 -3.52
C GLN A 279 -4.52 -16.70 -4.50
N GLU A 280 -5.13 -16.97 -5.65
CA GLU A 280 -4.52 -17.81 -6.70
C GLU A 280 -3.26 -17.15 -7.29
N GLU A 281 -3.25 -15.84 -7.46
CA GLU A 281 -2.04 -15.09 -7.84
C GLU A 281 -0.94 -15.20 -6.78
N LEU A 282 -1.27 -15.02 -5.50
CA LEU A 282 -0.33 -15.13 -4.39
C LEU A 282 0.28 -16.53 -4.28
N LYS A 283 -0.50 -17.60 -4.51
CA LYS A 283 0.03 -18.98 -4.56
C LYS A 283 1.12 -19.13 -5.62
N LEU A 284 0.89 -18.58 -6.82
CA LEU A 284 1.86 -18.64 -7.91
C LEU A 284 3.13 -17.85 -7.58
N ILE A 285 2.98 -16.66 -6.98
CA ILE A 285 4.11 -15.83 -6.56
C ILE A 285 4.88 -16.51 -5.42
N SER A 286 4.19 -17.04 -4.42
CA SER A 286 4.78 -17.75 -3.29
C SER A 286 5.53 -19.00 -3.76
N SER A 287 4.97 -19.76 -4.70
CA SER A 287 5.64 -20.93 -5.31
C SER A 287 6.89 -20.54 -6.07
N TRP A 288 6.83 -19.47 -6.87
CA TRP A 288 8.00 -18.92 -7.54
C TRP A 288 9.07 -18.50 -6.51
N TRP A 289 8.70 -17.74 -5.49
CA TRP A 289 9.63 -17.27 -4.45
C TRP A 289 10.32 -18.44 -3.73
N ASN A 290 9.56 -19.47 -3.34
CA ASN A 290 10.11 -20.67 -2.71
C ASN A 290 11.04 -21.46 -3.64
N SER A 291 10.71 -21.53 -4.94
CA SER A 291 11.53 -22.25 -5.93
C SER A 291 12.93 -21.65 -6.14
N LEU A 292 13.11 -20.35 -5.85
CA LEU A 292 14.40 -19.70 -5.95
C LEU A 292 15.38 -20.14 -4.84
N GLY A 293 14.87 -20.64 -3.71
CA GLY A 293 15.70 -21.08 -2.58
C GLY A 293 16.53 -19.96 -1.93
N LEU A 294 16.19 -18.69 -2.19
CA LEU A 294 16.93 -17.52 -1.70
C LEU A 294 16.83 -17.35 -0.19
N VAL A 295 15.66 -17.61 0.40
CA VAL A 295 15.40 -17.44 1.85
C VAL A 295 16.37 -18.25 2.71
N LYS A 296 16.78 -19.43 2.26
CA LYS A 296 17.75 -20.27 2.99
C LYS A 296 19.19 -19.75 2.88
N GLN A 297 19.49 -18.99 1.84
CA GLN A 297 20.83 -18.46 1.55
C GLN A 297 20.99 -17.03 2.07
N LEU A 298 19.87 -16.33 2.29
CA LEU A 298 19.79 -14.94 2.76
C LEU A 298 18.93 -14.91 4.05
N ASP A 299 19.36 -15.62 5.10
CA ASP A 299 18.61 -15.70 6.37
C ASP A 299 18.56 -14.39 7.17
N PHE A 300 19.34 -13.40 6.74
CA PHE A 300 19.43 -12.07 7.33
C PHE A 300 18.48 -11.03 6.71
N VAL A 301 17.84 -11.33 5.57
CA VAL A 301 16.89 -10.41 4.91
C VAL A 301 15.45 -10.73 5.30
N ARG A 302 14.58 -9.73 5.18
CA ARG A 302 13.13 -9.85 5.37
C ARG A 302 12.53 -10.75 4.30
N ASP A 303 11.92 -11.86 4.72
CA ASP A 303 11.02 -12.66 3.87
C ASP A 303 9.59 -12.12 4.02
N ARG A 304 9.14 -11.37 3.02
CA ARG A 304 7.91 -10.54 3.06
C ARG A 304 7.11 -10.63 1.76
N VAL A 305 6.99 -11.84 1.20
CA VAL A 305 6.31 -12.07 -0.09
C VAL A 305 4.84 -11.66 -0.06
N THR A 306 4.14 -11.91 1.06
CA THR A 306 2.72 -11.57 1.21
C THR A 306 2.53 -10.06 1.31
N GLU A 307 3.39 -9.38 2.06
CA GLU A 307 3.43 -7.93 2.19
C GLU A 307 3.75 -7.28 0.83
N CYS A 308 4.77 -7.75 0.12
CA CYS A 308 5.11 -7.22 -1.21
C CYS A 308 3.97 -7.44 -2.22
N TYR A 309 3.20 -8.52 -2.08
CA TYR A 309 2.00 -8.74 -2.88
C TYR A 309 0.86 -7.80 -2.47
N PHE A 310 0.64 -7.58 -1.17
CA PHE A 310 -0.32 -6.61 -0.66
C PHE A 310 -0.07 -5.19 -1.19
N TRP A 311 1.18 -4.75 -1.19
CA TRP A 311 1.57 -3.47 -1.78
C TRP A 311 1.18 -3.37 -3.25
N SER A 312 1.31 -4.47 -4.01
CA SER A 312 0.89 -4.52 -5.41
C SER A 312 -0.64 -4.43 -5.59
N ILE A 313 -1.42 -5.04 -4.67
CA ILE A 313 -2.89 -4.89 -4.64
C ILE A 313 -3.28 -3.45 -4.34
N GLY A 314 -2.56 -2.80 -3.42
CA GLY A 314 -2.76 -1.38 -3.10
C GLY A 314 -2.59 -0.47 -4.32
N MET A 315 -1.67 -0.82 -5.22
CA MET A 315 -1.49 -0.12 -6.51
C MET A 315 -2.55 -0.46 -7.54
N PHE A 316 -2.87 -1.75 -7.68
CA PHE A 316 -3.78 -2.29 -8.69
C PHE A 316 -4.61 -3.42 -8.09
N TYR A 317 -5.86 -3.16 -7.72
CA TYR A 317 -6.71 -4.23 -7.17
C TYR A 317 -7.54 -4.91 -8.27
N GLU A 318 -7.81 -4.23 -9.39
CA GLU A 318 -8.72 -4.72 -10.43
C GLU A 318 -8.17 -5.97 -11.15
N PRO A 319 -9.03 -6.90 -11.58
CA PRO A 319 -8.61 -8.20 -12.10
C PRO A 319 -7.72 -8.12 -13.34
N GLU A 320 -7.91 -7.12 -14.21
CA GLU A 320 -7.12 -6.91 -15.43
C GLU A 320 -5.62 -6.67 -15.17
N PHE A 321 -5.25 -6.25 -13.96
CA PHE A 321 -3.86 -5.88 -13.64
C PHE A 321 -3.00 -7.01 -13.04
N LYS A 322 -3.43 -8.27 -13.16
CA LYS A 322 -2.71 -9.47 -12.66
C LYS A 322 -1.22 -9.51 -13.04
N TYR A 323 -0.91 -9.20 -14.30
CA TYR A 323 0.48 -9.20 -14.78
C TYR A 323 1.34 -8.15 -14.08
N TYR A 324 0.81 -6.94 -13.90
CA TYR A 324 1.50 -5.83 -13.26
C TYR A 324 1.70 -6.08 -11.77
N ARG A 325 0.69 -6.62 -11.08
CA ARG A 325 0.83 -7.04 -9.68
C ARG A 325 2.00 -8.00 -9.51
N LYS A 326 2.08 -9.04 -10.34
CA LYS A 326 3.20 -10.00 -10.33
C LYS A 326 4.56 -9.30 -10.49
N ILE A 327 4.73 -8.43 -11.49
CA ILE A 327 6.01 -7.73 -11.71
C ILE A 327 6.37 -6.84 -10.52
N ILE A 328 5.42 -6.03 -10.05
CA ILE A 328 5.64 -5.09 -8.95
C ILE A 328 5.96 -5.84 -7.64
N THR A 329 5.32 -6.98 -7.37
CA THR A 329 5.68 -7.80 -6.21
C THR A 329 7.11 -8.31 -6.29
N LYS A 330 7.54 -8.82 -7.45
CA LYS A 330 8.94 -9.25 -7.64
C LYS A 330 9.92 -8.09 -7.42
N LEU A 331 9.55 -6.91 -7.93
CA LEU A 331 10.34 -5.69 -7.78
C LEU A 331 10.47 -5.28 -6.30
N PHE A 332 9.37 -5.27 -5.54
CA PHE A 332 9.41 -4.96 -4.10
C PHE A 332 10.20 -5.99 -3.29
N MET A 333 10.14 -7.27 -3.65
CA MET A 333 11.00 -8.29 -3.04
C MET A 333 12.48 -8.00 -3.31
N LEU A 334 12.85 -7.69 -4.56
CA LEU A 334 14.21 -7.29 -4.91
C LEU A 334 14.66 -6.05 -4.12
N ILE A 335 13.86 -4.99 -4.09
CA ILE A 335 14.19 -3.76 -3.37
C ILE A 335 14.41 -4.07 -1.87
N THR A 336 13.54 -4.87 -1.26
CA THR A 336 13.62 -5.22 0.17
C THR A 336 14.90 -5.99 0.50
N ILE A 337 15.29 -6.96 -0.33
CA ILE A 337 16.54 -7.73 -0.17
C ILE A 337 17.74 -6.79 -0.27
N MET A 338 17.72 -5.87 -1.24
CA MET A 338 18.84 -4.95 -1.46
C MET A 338 18.94 -3.94 -0.33
N ASP A 339 17.81 -3.39 0.14
CA ASP A 339 17.74 -2.52 1.32
C ASP A 339 18.45 -3.18 2.52
N ASP A 340 18.05 -4.41 2.88
CA ASP A 340 18.64 -5.17 4.00
C ASP A 340 20.15 -5.46 3.85
N ILE A 341 20.62 -5.60 2.61
CA ILE A 341 22.04 -5.77 2.33
C ILE A 341 22.79 -4.48 2.62
N TYR A 342 22.27 -3.31 2.25
CA TYR A 342 22.96 -2.04 2.40
C TYR A 342 22.88 -1.46 3.81
N ASP A 343 21.72 -1.53 4.48
CA ASP A 343 21.49 -0.87 5.77
C ASP A 343 21.85 -1.76 6.98
N ILE A 344 21.84 -3.09 6.84
CA ILE A 344 22.13 -4.06 7.91
C ILE A 344 23.38 -4.89 7.61
N TYR A 345 23.38 -5.74 6.58
CA TYR A 345 24.28 -6.89 6.52
C TYR A 345 25.66 -6.61 5.90
N GLY A 346 25.71 -5.88 4.78
CA GLY A 346 26.91 -5.64 4.00
C GLY A 346 27.96 -4.81 4.74
N THR A 347 29.25 -5.08 4.51
CA THR A 347 30.30 -4.14 4.95
C THR A 347 30.45 -3.06 3.89
N LEU A 348 30.91 -1.87 4.29
CA LEU A 348 31.07 -0.76 3.33
C LEU A 348 31.92 -1.15 2.11
N GLU A 349 32.98 -1.92 2.32
CA GLU A 349 33.89 -2.37 1.26
C GLU A 349 33.17 -3.30 0.27
N GLU A 350 32.32 -4.20 0.77
CA GLU A 350 31.49 -5.07 -0.08
C GLU A 350 30.43 -4.29 -0.83
N LEU A 351 29.78 -3.33 -0.16
CA LEU A 351 28.75 -2.48 -0.76
C LEU A 351 29.34 -1.61 -1.88
N GLU A 352 30.57 -1.11 -1.74
CA GLU A 352 31.25 -0.37 -2.80
C GLU A 352 31.53 -1.25 -4.04
N ILE A 353 31.96 -2.50 -3.82
CA ILE A 353 32.16 -3.45 -4.92
C ILE A 353 30.81 -3.79 -5.56
N PHE A 354 29.78 -4.04 -4.76
CA PHE A 354 28.44 -4.40 -5.26
C PHE A 354 27.81 -3.30 -6.11
N THR A 355 27.85 -2.06 -5.62
CA THR A 355 27.38 -0.88 -6.39
C THR A 355 28.13 -0.74 -7.71
N ASN A 356 29.45 -0.95 -7.73
CA ASN A 356 30.25 -0.87 -8.96
C ASN A 356 29.90 -1.99 -9.96
N VAL A 357 29.66 -3.21 -9.48
CA VAL A 357 29.24 -4.34 -10.33
C VAL A 357 27.88 -4.06 -10.98
N VAL A 358 26.93 -3.50 -10.23
CA VAL A 358 25.61 -3.11 -10.76
C VAL A 358 25.71 -1.95 -11.76
N GLU A 359 26.52 -0.93 -11.49
CA GLU A 359 26.74 0.17 -12.43
C GLU A 359 27.31 -0.31 -13.78
N LYS A 360 28.22 -1.28 -13.76
CA LYS A 360 28.75 -1.89 -14.98
C LYS A 360 27.76 -2.81 -15.67
N TRP A 361 26.87 -3.44 -14.90
CA TRP A 361 25.88 -4.39 -15.39
C TRP A 361 26.50 -5.54 -16.21
N ASP A 362 27.65 -6.04 -15.76
CA ASP A 362 28.41 -7.11 -16.42
C ASP A 362 28.57 -8.32 -15.49
N VAL A 363 28.00 -9.45 -15.92
CA VAL A 363 28.05 -10.72 -15.20
C VAL A 363 29.46 -11.25 -15.00
N ASN A 364 30.43 -10.85 -15.85
CA ASN A 364 31.83 -11.26 -15.70
C ASN A 364 32.49 -10.70 -14.43
N HIS A 365 31.88 -9.71 -13.79
CA HIS A 365 32.37 -9.15 -12.52
C HIS A 365 31.77 -9.80 -11.27
N VAL A 366 30.85 -10.76 -11.42
CA VAL A 366 30.15 -11.42 -10.29
C VAL A 366 31.14 -12.12 -9.35
N GLU A 367 32.23 -12.68 -9.87
CA GLU A 367 33.22 -13.41 -9.06
C GLU A 367 33.98 -12.53 -8.05
N ARG A 368 33.85 -11.20 -8.15
CA ARG A 368 34.41 -10.25 -7.18
C ARG A 368 33.56 -10.09 -5.92
N LEU A 369 32.31 -10.56 -5.95
CA LEU A 369 31.35 -10.41 -4.86
C LEU A 369 31.44 -11.58 -3.88
N PRO A 370 31.11 -11.36 -2.60
CA PRO A 370 30.86 -12.45 -1.67
C PRO A 370 29.65 -13.28 -2.14
N GLU A 371 29.60 -14.55 -1.75
CA GLU A 371 28.65 -15.53 -2.30
C GLU A 371 27.18 -15.07 -2.24
N TYR A 372 26.76 -14.49 -1.11
CA TYR A 372 25.40 -13.96 -0.94
C TYR A 372 25.06 -12.84 -1.93
N MET A 373 26.02 -11.94 -2.22
CA MET A 373 25.85 -10.87 -3.21
C MET A 373 25.89 -11.38 -4.65
N LYS A 374 26.63 -12.48 -4.93
CA LYS A 374 26.60 -13.11 -6.26
C LYS A 374 25.18 -13.55 -6.61
N ILE A 375 24.53 -14.23 -5.67
CA ILE A 375 23.17 -14.72 -5.82
C ILE A 375 22.21 -13.53 -6.02
N CYS A 376 22.32 -12.48 -5.20
CA CYS A 376 21.48 -11.29 -5.33
C CYS A 376 21.71 -10.56 -6.66
N PHE A 377 22.96 -10.40 -7.09
CA PHE A 377 23.29 -9.79 -8.38
C PHE A 377 22.68 -10.57 -9.55
N LEU A 378 22.88 -11.89 -9.58
CA LEU A 378 22.37 -12.73 -10.66
C LEU A 378 20.84 -12.74 -10.68
N PHE A 379 20.22 -12.74 -9.51
CA PHE A 379 18.77 -12.65 -9.41
C PHE A 379 18.24 -11.33 -9.97
N LEU A 380 18.82 -10.19 -9.55
CA LEU A 380 18.51 -8.87 -10.09
C LEU A 380 18.74 -8.83 -11.61
N TYR A 381 19.91 -9.23 -12.07
CA TYR A 381 20.31 -9.23 -13.48
C TYR A 381 19.33 -10.03 -14.33
N ASN A 382 18.96 -11.24 -13.89
CA ASN A 382 18.06 -12.11 -14.65
C ASN A 382 16.63 -11.55 -14.72
N GLU A 383 16.07 -11.07 -13.61
CA GLU A 383 14.69 -10.54 -13.60
C GLU A 383 14.58 -9.24 -14.42
N ILE A 384 15.55 -8.32 -14.31
CA ILE A 384 15.51 -7.05 -15.05
C ILE A 384 15.72 -7.28 -16.55
N ASN A 385 16.64 -8.16 -16.94
CA ASN A 385 16.81 -8.50 -18.35
C ASN A 385 15.61 -9.27 -18.91
N GLN A 386 14.93 -10.10 -18.10
CA GLN A 386 13.69 -10.77 -18.50
C GLN A 386 12.56 -9.76 -18.75
N ILE A 387 12.37 -8.78 -17.87
CA ILE A 387 11.40 -7.68 -18.09
C ILE A 387 11.76 -6.92 -19.37
N GLY A 388 13.05 -6.59 -19.55
CA GLY A 388 13.51 -5.89 -20.74
C GLY A 388 13.29 -6.68 -22.04
N PHE A 389 13.50 -7.99 -22.01
CA PHE A 389 13.19 -8.89 -23.13
C PHE A 389 11.70 -8.91 -23.44
N ASP A 390 10.84 -9.03 -22.42
CA ASP A 390 9.39 -9.04 -22.62
C ASP A 390 8.90 -7.72 -23.24
N VAL A 391 9.41 -6.58 -22.76
CA VAL A 391 9.08 -5.26 -23.33
C VAL A 391 9.60 -5.12 -24.77
N LEU A 392 10.82 -5.59 -25.07
CA LEU A 392 11.36 -5.56 -26.43
C LEU A 392 10.53 -6.44 -27.38
N ARG A 393 10.14 -7.64 -26.93
CA ARG A 393 9.31 -8.58 -27.69
C ARG A 393 7.93 -8.00 -27.99
N ASP A 394 7.28 -7.42 -26.98
CA ASP A 394 5.87 -7.01 -27.07
C ASP A 394 5.69 -5.58 -27.62
N LYS A 395 6.68 -4.70 -27.40
CA LYS A 395 6.61 -3.27 -27.76
C LYS A 395 7.71 -2.78 -28.70
N GLY A 396 8.72 -3.59 -28.99
CA GLY A 396 9.82 -3.21 -29.88
C GLY A 396 10.82 -2.22 -29.30
N ILE A 397 10.76 -1.93 -27.98
CA ILE A 397 11.62 -0.95 -27.32
C ILE A 397 12.55 -1.64 -26.33
N ASN A 398 13.84 -1.31 -26.39
CA ASN A 398 14.82 -1.83 -25.45
C ASN A 398 14.90 -0.95 -24.19
N VAL A 399 14.20 -1.36 -23.12
CA VAL A 399 14.19 -0.64 -21.85
C VAL A 399 15.35 -0.99 -20.91
N ILE A 400 16.13 -2.03 -21.21
CA ILE A 400 17.24 -2.52 -20.35
C ILE A 400 18.23 -1.39 -19.97
N PRO A 401 18.67 -0.52 -20.89
CA PRO A 401 19.60 0.57 -20.55
C PRO A 401 19.04 1.54 -19.49
N TYR A 402 17.74 1.80 -19.51
CA TYR A 402 17.07 2.67 -18.54
C TYR A 402 16.88 1.96 -17.20
N LEU A 403 16.45 0.69 -17.23
CA LEU A 403 16.24 -0.08 -16.00
C LEU A 403 17.55 -0.33 -15.25
N LYS A 404 18.65 -0.69 -15.93
CA LYS A 404 19.94 -0.86 -15.25
C LYS A 404 20.44 0.45 -14.61
N GLN A 405 20.20 1.58 -15.27
CA GLN A 405 20.65 2.88 -14.79
C GLN A 405 19.92 3.26 -13.49
N VAL A 406 18.59 3.10 -13.45
CA VAL A 406 17.81 3.43 -12.25
C VAL A 406 18.17 2.54 -11.06
N TRP A 407 18.53 1.27 -11.29
CA TRP A 407 19.05 0.39 -10.23
C TRP A 407 20.44 0.82 -9.74
N ALA A 408 21.32 1.23 -10.65
CA ALA A 408 22.62 1.76 -10.27
C ALA A 408 22.48 3.05 -9.43
N ASP A 409 21.56 3.94 -9.80
CA ASP A 409 21.29 5.18 -9.07
C ASP A 409 20.70 4.89 -7.68
N LEU A 410 19.77 3.92 -7.57
CA LEU A 410 19.25 3.45 -6.29
C LEU A 410 20.37 2.89 -5.38
N PHE A 411 21.29 2.09 -5.92
CA PHE A 411 22.35 1.48 -5.12
C PHE A 411 23.42 2.50 -4.70
N LYS A 412 23.63 3.55 -5.51
CA LYS A 412 24.46 4.70 -5.11
C LYS A 412 23.87 5.43 -3.91
N THR A 413 22.55 5.64 -3.88
CA THR A 413 21.92 6.32 -2.74
C THR A 413 21.85 5.47 -1.48
N PHE A 414 21.64 4.15 -1.61
CA PHE A 414 21.83 3.21 -0.49
C PHE A 414 23.26 3.21 0.04
N LEU A 415 24.27 3.23 -0.85
CA LEU A 415 25.67 3.32 -0.46
C LEU A 415 25.97 4.63 0.28
N THR A 416 25.38 5.75 -0.15
CA THR A 416 25.50 7.04 0.54
C THR A 416 24.96 6.96 1.96
N GLU A 417 23.77 6.39 2.17
CA GLU A 417 23.18 6.20 3.51
C GLU A 417 24.06 5.29 4.40
N ALA A 418 24.56 4.18 3.85
CA ALA A 418 25.49 3.30 4.55
C ALA A 418 26.79 4.03 4.94
N LYS A 419 27.31 4.93 4.09
CA LYS A 419 28.46 5.79 4.38
C LYS A 419 28.16 6.79 5.49
N TRP A 420 27.00 7.43 5.46
CA TRP A 420 26.58 8.34 6.51
C TRP A 420 26.51 7.64 7.87
N TYR A 421 25.88 6.46 7.89
CA TYR A 421 25.80 5.65 9.10
C TYR A 421 27.19 5.28 9.64
N LYS A 422 28.08 4.72 8.80
CA LYS A 422 29.40 4.24 9.24
C LYS A 422 30.31 5.37 9.71
N THR A 423 30.21 6.56 9.11
CA THR A 423 31.04 7.72 9.49
C THR A 423 30.43 8.57 10.60
N GLY A 424 29.17 8.33 10.96
CA GLY A 424 28.41 9.17 11.88
C GLY A 424 28.06 10.55 11.29
N HIS A 425 28.10 10.69 9.96
CA HIS A 425 27.67 11.91 9.28
C HIS A 425 26.19 12.16 9.53
N LYS A 426 25.86 13.41 9.82
CA LYS A 426 24.48 13.85 10.00
C LYS A 426 24.16 14.80 8.85
N PRO A 427 23.49 14.32 7.79
CA PRO A 427 23.19 15.16 6.65
C PRO A 427 22.24 16.30 7.05
N SER A 428 22.30 17.42 6.32
CA SER A 428 21.24 18.43 6.40
C SER A 428 19.91 17.83 5.92
N PHE A 429 18.79 18.49 6.23
CA PHE A 429 17.49 18.03 5.75
C PHE A 429 17.43 17.99 4.22
N GLU A 430 17.98 19.00 3.55
CA GLU A 430 18.04 19.05 2.09
C GLU A 430 18.94 17.95 1.51
N GLU A 431 20.13 17.73 2.07
CA GLU A 431 21.05 16.66 1.63
C GLU A 431 20.39 15.28 1.80
N TYR A 432 19.73 15.06 2.94
CA TYR A 432 18.96 13.84 3.19
C TYR A 432 17.85 13.66 2.18
N MET A 433 17.05 14.70 1.91
CA MET A 433 15.92 14.60 1.00
C MET A 433 16.39 14.30 -0.42
N GLN A 434 17.42 14.97 -0.93
CA GLN A 434 17.94 14.70 -2.28
C GLN A 434 18.34 13.24 -2.48
N ASN A 435 19.00 12.61 -1.50
CA ASN A 435 19.32 11.19 -1.53
C ASN A 435 18.06 10.32 -1.31
N GLY A 436 17.25 10.71 -0.33
CA GLY A 436 16.03 10.06 0.16
C GLY A 436 14.95 9.87 -0.89
N LEU A 437 14.85 10.80 -1.85
CA LEU A 437 13.92 10.70 -2.99
C LEU A 437 14.25 9.48 -3.86
N ILE A 438 15.53 9.23 -4.13
CA ILE A 438 15.95 8.07 -4.93
C ILE A 438 15.96 6.80 -4.09
N SER A 439 16.53 6.85 -2.87
CA SER A 439 16.58 5.69 -1.97
C SER A 439 15.19 5.20 -1.53
N SER A 440 14.14 6.01 -1.68
CA SER A 440 12.75 5.58 -1.49
C SER A 440 12.31 4.46 -2.45
N SER A 441 13.07 4.22 -3.52
CA SER A 441 12.76 3.30 -4.63
C SER A 441 11.54 3.67 -5.49
N VAL A 442 10.86 4.79 -5.21
CA VAL A 442 9.72 5.25 -6.03
C VAL A 442 10.13 5.50 -7.48
N PRO A 443 11.25 6.20 -7.80
CA PRO A 443 11.63 6.40 -9.19
C PRO A 443 11.93 5.07 -9.91
N THR A 444 12.58 4.14 -9.23
CA THR A 444 12.80 2.76 -9.72
C THR A 444 11.47 2.08 -10.03
N THR A 445 10.52 2.11 -9.08
CA THR A 445 9.20 1.49 -9.21
C THR A 445 8.40 2.09 -10.36
N LEU A 446 8.34 3.41 -10.46
CA LEU A 446 7.58 4.10 -11.50
C LEU A 446 8.20 3.94 -12.89
N LEU A 447 9.53 3.87 -13.02
CA LEU A 447 10.16 3.59 -14.31
C LEU A 447 9.92 2.15 -14.78
N HIS A 448 9.96 1.17 -13.87
CA HIS A 448 9.58 -0.21 -14.20
C HIS A 448 8.13 -0.28 -14.64
N LEU A 449 7.23 0.37 -13.89
CA LEU A 449 5.82 0.41 -14.22
C LEU A 449 5.57 1.11 -15.57
N PHE A 450 6.19 2.26 -15.80
CA PHE A 450 6.12 2.96 -17.08
C PHE A 450 6.66 2.09 -18.21
N SER A 451 7.69 1.27 -17.99
CA SER A 451 8.21 0.37 -19.03
C SER A 451 7.17 -0.68 -19.48
N VAL A 452 6.32 -1.14 -18.56
CA VAL A 452 5.39 -2.26 -18.82
C VAL A 452 3.94 -1.82 -19.06
N LEU A 453 3.46 -0.72 -18.48
CA LEU A 453 2.05 -0.33 -18.46
C LEU A 453 1.50 0.27 -19.77
N PRO A 454 2.18 1.21 -20.45
CA PRO A 454 1.63 1.90 -21.62
C PRO A 454 1.73 1.02 -22.88
N ASP A 455 0.70 1.04 -23.73
CA ASP A 455 0.71 0.31 -25.00
C ASP A 455 1.74 0.88 -25.99
N HIS A 456 1.94 2.20 -25.95
CA HIS A 456 2.86 2.92 -26.80
C HIS A 456 3.75 3.84 -25.96
N MET A 457 5.04 3.83 -26.27
CA MET A 457 6.04 4.70 -25.64
C MET A 457 7.06 5.15 -26.67
N SER A 458 7.77 6.24 -26.37
CA SER A 458 8.92 6.68 -27.16
C SER A 458 10.18 6.67 -26.29
N ASP A 459 11.35 6.52 -26.94
CA ASP A 459 12.66 6.64 -26.27
C ASP A 459 12.81 8.00 -25.58
N GLN A 460 12.22 9.05 -26.14
CA GLN A 460 12.21 10.39 -25.55
C GLN A 460 11.46 10.41 -24.22
N THR A 461 10.23 9.86 -24.19
CA THR A 461 9.44 9.80 -22.96
C THR A 461 10.11 8.93 -21.90
N LEU A 462 10.71 7.80 -22.28
CA LEU A 462 11.51 6.96 -21.37
C LEU A 462 12.70 7.73 -20.78
N THR A 463 13.41 8.48 -21.62
CA THR A 463 14.54 9.31 -21.19
C THR A 463 14.11 10.41 -20.22
N ASP A 464 12.93 10.99 -20.42
CA ASP A 464 12.42 12.04 -19.54
C ASP A 464 11.92 11.48 -18.20
N VAL A 465 11.26 10.31 -18.21
CA VAL A 465 10.88 9.59 -16.99
C VAL A 465 12.12 9.15 -16.21
N SER A 466 13.16 8.62 -16.88
CA SER A 466 14.37 8.13 -16.21
C SER A 466 15.21 9.22 -15.54
N LYS A 467 15.04 10.49 -15.92
CA LYS A 467 15.71 11.62 -15.25
C LYS A 467 15.12 11.92 -13.88
N ASN A 468 13.96 11.37 -13.53
CA ASN A 468 13.29 11.58 -12.25
C ASN A 468 12.96 13.06 -11.94
N HIS A 469 12.90 13.91 -12.97
CA HIS A 469 12.58 15.34 -12.85
C HIS A 469 11.09 15.63 -13.03
N HIS A 470 10.29 14.64 -13.42
CA HIS A 470 8.85 14.83 -13.58
C HIS A 470 8.20 15.12 -12.22
N PRO A 471 7.35 16.16 -12.09
CA PRO A 471 6.71 16.53 -10.82
C PRO A 471 6.02 15.36 -10.10
N ILE A 472 5.18 14.57 -10.79
CA ILE A 472 4.63 13.30 -10.23
C ILE A 472 5.68 12.40 -9.58
N ILE A 473 6.83 12.16 -10.21
CA ILE A 473 7.85 11.24 -9.67
C ILE A 473 8.45 11.82 -8.40
N GLN A 474 8.78 13.11 -8.41
CA GLN A 474 9.35 13.80 -7.24
C GLN A 474 8.35 13.90 -6.09
N SER A 475 7.11 14.28 -6.37
CA SER A 475 6.03 14.35 -5.38
C SER A 475 5.70 12.98 -4.81
N SER A 476 5.65 11.94 -5.65
CA SER A 476 5.42 10.57 -5.19
C SER A 476 6.57 10.09 -4.30
N ALA A 477 7.82 10.33 -4.70
CA ALA A 477 9.00 9.98 -3.90
C ALA A 477 9.00 10.73 -2.56
N THR A 478 8.62 12.02 -2.58
CA THR A 478 8.51 12.85 -1.37
C THR A 478 7.47 12.29 -0.41
N ILE A 479 6.26 12.00 -0.90
CA ILE A 479 5.18 11.45 -0.06
C ILE A 479 5.61 10.10 0.53
N PHE A 480 6.12 9.20 -0.31
CA PHE A 480 6.53 7.88 0.11
C PHE A 480 7.62 7.93 1.18
N ARG A 481 8.72 8.66 0.91
CA ARG A 481 9.85 8.81 1.83
C ARG A 481 9.40 9.39 3.16
N LEU A 482 8.67 10.50 3.15
CA LEU A 482 8.25 11.16 4.38
C LEU A 482 7.23 10.34 5.17
N ALA A 483 6.27 9.68 4.50
CA ALA A 483 5.31 8.81 5.17
C ALA A 483 5.99 7.58 5.78
N ASN A 484 6.98 7.00 5.09
CA ASN A 484 7.81 5.93 5.62
C ASN A 484 8.58 6.39 6.87
N ASP A 485 9.37 7.47 6.78
CA ASP A 485 10.16 7.98 7.89
C ASP A 485 9.30 8.34 9.12
N LEU A 486 8.12 8.93 8.90
CA LEU A 486 7.18 9.27 9.98
C LEU A 486 6.70 8.03 10.74
N ALA A 487 6.61 6.88 10.06
CA ALA A 487 6.21 5.60 10.63
C ALA A 487 7.39 4.83 11.24
N THR A 488 8.57 4.81 10.59
CA THR A 488 9.66 3.87 10.92
C THR A 488 10.80 4.47 11.72
N SER A 489 10.95 5.81 11.73
CA SER A 489 12.15 6.47 12.27
C SER A 489 12.50 6.06 13.71
N LYS A 490 11.52 5.81 14.59
CA LYS A 490 11.79 5.39 15.97
C LYS A 490 12.48 4.03 16.05
N ASP A 491 11.96 3.04 15.33
CA ASP A 491 12.48 1.67 15.33
C ASP A 491 13.82 1.57 14.59
N GLU A 492 13.96 2.34 13.50
CA GLU A 492 15.21 2.47 12.71
C GLU A 492 16.34 3.07 13.53
N MET A 493 16.07 4.19 14.21
CA MET A 493 17.04 4.80 15.09
C MET A 493 17.43 3.88 16.25
N ALA A 494 16.50 3.07 16.77
CA ALA A 494 16.76 2.12 17.86
C ALA A 494 17.64 0.93 17.44
N ARG A 495 17.54 0.46 16.18
CA ARG A 495 18.35 -0.64 15.64
C ARG A 495 19.70 -0.20 15.06
N GLY A 496 19.94 1.11 15.00
CA GLY A 496 21.20 1.70 14.57
C GLY A 496 21.23 1.94 13.06
N ASP A 497 20.65 3.06 12.66
CA ASP A 497 20.52 3.53 11.28
C ASP A 497 20.88 5.04 11.18
N SER A 498 21.03 5.58 9.98
CA SER A 498 21.27 7.00 9.74
C SER A 498 20.06 7.85 10.18
N PRO A 499 20.27 9.13 10.57
CA PRO A 499 19.18 10.05 10.82
C PRO A 499 18.18 10.08 9.65
N LYS A 500 16.88 10.09 9.96
CA LYS A 500 15.79 10.22 8.97
C LYS A 500 15.32 11.67 8.87
N SER A 501 14.34 11.95 7.99
CA SER A 501 13.82 13.30 7.74
C SER A 501 13.53 14.11 8.99
N VAL A 502 12.82 13.52 9.97
CA VAL A 502 12.49 14.17 11.24
C VAL A 502 13.75 14.58 12.01
N GLN A 503 14.72 13.67 12.16
CA GLN A 503 15.95 13.94 12.89
C GLN A 503 16.84 14.96 12.15
N CYS A 504 16.99 14.85 10.84
CA CYS A 504 17.73 15.80 10.02
C CYS A 504 17.17 17.22 10.16
N TYR A 505 15.85 17.37 10.08
CA TYR A 505 15.17 18.65 10.26
C TYR A 505 15.39 19.23 11.65
N MET A 506 15.25 18.41 12.71
CA MET A 506 15.50 18.83 14.09
C MET A 506 16.96 19.27 14.30
N TYR A 507 17.94 18.58 13.70
CA TYR A 507 19.36 18.92 13.83
C TYR A 507 19.70 20.25 13.15
N GLU A 508 19.14 20.50 11.98
CA GLU A 508 19.40 21.71 11.20
C GLU A 508 18.71 22.94 11.79
N THR A 509 17.43 22.81 12.16
CA THR A 509 16.59 23.95 12.55
C THR A 509 16.49 24.15 14.06
N ARG A 510 16.89 23.15 14.86
CA ARG A 510 16.64 23.07 16.32
C ARG A 510 15.16 23.03 16.71
N ALA A 511 14.28 22.72 15.76
CA ALA A 511 12.87 22.48 16.03
C ALA A 511 12.66 21.27 16.95
N ASN A 512 11.53 21.24 17.65
CA ASN A 512 11.12 20.07 18.41
C ASN A 512 10.52 18.98 17.48
N GLU A 513 10.30 17.77 18.01
CA GLU A 513 9.79 16.65 17.20
C GLU A 513 8.39 16.92 16.62
N GLU A 514 7.52 17.63 17.35
CA GLU A 514 6.17 17.95 16.89
C GLU A 514 6.19 18.92 15.70
N GLU A 515 7.01 19.98 15.79
CA GLU A 515 7.25 20.93 14.71
C GLU A 515 7.84 20.23 13.48
N ALA A 516 8.85 19.38 13.68
CA ALA A 516 9.48 18.61 12.60
C ALA A 516 8.48 17.66 11.92
N ARG A 517 7.70 16.91 12.69
CA ARG A 517 6.63 16.04 12.16
C ARG A 517 5.55 16.85 11.46
N GLY A 518 5.21 18.04 11.96
CA GLY A 518 4.29 18.98 11.32
C GLY A 518 4.81 19.43 9.95
N HIS A 519 6.09 19.78 9.86
CA HIS A 519 6.74 20.13 8.59
C HIS A 519 6.63 19.01 7.55
N MET A 520 6.92 17.76 7.93
CA MET A 520 6.80 16.61 7.01
C MET A 520 5.35 16.40 6.52
N LYS A 521 4.35 16.56 7.39
CA LYS A 521 2.93 16.47 7.00
C LYS A 521 2.55 17.55 6.00
N ASN A 522 3.06 18.78 6.18
CA ASN A 522 2.81 19.88 5.25
C ASN A 522 3.44 19.59 3.88
N MET A 523 4.67 19.07 3.84
CA MET A 523 5.32 18.65 2.59
C MET A 523 4.57 17.51 1.89
N ILE A 524 4.05 16.53 2.64
CA ILE A 524 3.18 15.47 2.10
C ILE A 524 1.93 16.09 1.47
N SER A 525 1.24 17.00 2.18
CA SER A 525 0.04 17.64 1.65
C SER A 525 0.32 18.46 0.39
N ALA A 526 1.42 19.22 0.34
CA ALA A 526 1.81 19.99 -0.84
C ALA A 526 2.18 19.07 -2.01
N SER A 527 2.83 17.94 -1.75
CA SER A 527 3.15 16.97 -2.79
C SER A 527 1.89 16.32 -3.39
N TRP A 528 0.84 16.11 -2.58
CA TRP A 528 -0.46 15.65 -3.08
C TRP A 528 -1.14 16.70 -3.97
N ASP A 529 -1.03 17.99 -3.66
CA ASP A 529 -1.57 19.07 -4.50
C ASP A 529 -0.95 19.05 -5.92
N ILE A 530 0.35 18.75 -6.03
CA ILE A 530 1.04 18.57 -7.32
C ILE A 530 0.50 17.34 -8.06
N ILE A 531 0.36 16.19 -7.38
CA ILE A 531 -0.21 14.97 -8.00
C ILE A 531 -1.63 15.22 -8.51
N ASN A 532 -2.45 15.95 -7.75
CA ASN A 532 -3.81 16.33 -8.15
C ASN A 532 -3.80 17.22 -9.40
N SER A 533 -2.89 18.18 -9.44
CA SER A 533 -2.71 19.09 -10.59
C SER A 533 -2.33 18.32 -11.86
N ASP A 534 -1.38 17.38 -11.75
CA ASP A 534 -0.96 16.56 -12.88
C ASP A 534 -2.04 15.55 -13.31
N PHE A 535 -2.86 15.04 -12.38
CA PHE A 535 -3.98 14.16 -12.72
C PHE A 535 -5.03 14.89 -13.57
N LYS A 536 -5.31 16.16 -13.27
CA LYS A 536 -6.19 17.03 -14.09
C LYS A 536 -5.63 17.23 -15.50
N THR A 537 -4.32 17.47 -15.63
CA THR A 537 -3.66 17.72 -16.92
C THR A 537 -3.18 16.45 -17.63
N ALA A 538 -3.47 15.25 -17.11
CA ALA A 538 -2.99 13.99 -17.65
C ALA A 538 -3.39 13.73 -19.11
N HIS A 539 -4.44 14.38 -19.61
CA HIS A 539 -4.86 14.31 -21.02
C HIS A 539 -3.94 15.10 -21.98
N THR A 540 -3.18 16.07 -21.47
CA THR A 540 -2.16 16.83 -22.20
C THR A 540 -0.73 16.48 -21.79
N SER A 541 -0.55 15.70 -20.72
CA SER A 541 0.74 15.21 -20.25
C SER A 541 1.31 14.11 -21.16
N SER A 542 2.64 13.98 -21.18
CA SER A 542 3.34 12.86 -21.80
C SER A 542 3.20 11.57 -20.99
N LEU A 543 2.76 11.64 -19.73
CA LEU A 543 2.55 10.48 -18.88
C LEU A 543 1.13 9.93 -19.02
N PRO A 544 0.97 8.60 -19.23
CA PRO A 544 -0.35 7.98 -19.27
C PRO A 544 -1.09 8.16 -17.94
N ARG A 545 -2.40 8.46 -18.02
CA ARG A 545 -3.28 8.60 -16.85
C ARG A 545 -3.19 7.42 -15.87
N GLY A 546 -3.04 6.20 -16.39
CA GLY A 546 -2.86 4.99 -15.58
C GLY A 546 -1.59 5.01 -14.72
N LEU A 547 -0.49 5.61 -15.21
CA LEU A 547 0.73 5.78 -14.43
C LEU A 547 0.53 6.79 -13.30
N VAL A 548 -0.14 7.91 -13.57
CA VAL A 548 -0.43 8.93 -12.53
C VAL A 548 -1.30 8.33 -11.42
N ALA A 549 -2.33 7.58 -11.80
CA ALA A 549 -3.18 6.87 -10.85
C ALA A 549 -2.39 5.84 -10.01
N ALA A 550 -1.50 5.09 -10.65
CA ALA A 550 -0.66 4.11 -9.96
C ALA A 550 0.36 4.77 -9.01
N ALA A 551 0.94 5.92 -9.40
CA ALA A 551 1.81 6.71 -8.52
C ALA A 551 1.05 7.23 -7.30
N ALA A 552 -0.18 7.74 -7.47
CA ALA A 552 -1.04 8.10 -6.35
C ALA A 552 -1.34 6.88 -5.45
N ASN A 553 -1.68 5.74 -6.03
CA ASN A 553 -1.97 4.51 -5.29
C ASN A 553 -0.78 3.98 -4.49
N LEU A 554 0.43 4.03 -5.06
CA LEU A 554 1.67 3.66 -4.38
C LEU A 554 1.83 4.44 -3.06
N ASN A 555 1.50 5.73 -3.06
CA ASN A 555 1.64 6.60 -1.90
C ASN A 555 0.56 6.40 -0.83
N ARG A 556 -0.61 5.86 -1.20
CA ARG A 556 -1.71 5.57 -0.24
C ARG A 556 -1.29 4.51 0.78
N VAL A 557 -0.43 3.56 0.40
CA VAL A 557 0.03 2.48 1.27
C VAL A 557 0.88 2.97 2.46
N PRO A 558 2.01 3.68 2.26
CA PRO A 558 2.82 4.19 3.37
C PRO A 558 2.09 5.27 4.17
N VAL A 559 1.24 6.09 3.54
CA VAL A 559 0.43 7.09 4.24
C VAL A 559 -0.56 6.42 5.19
N SER A 560 -1.24 5.36 4.74
CA SER A 560 -2.14 4.54 5.59
C SER A 560 -1.41 3.98 6.80
N ARG A 561 -0.21 3.41 6.60
CA ARG A 561 0.63 2.91 7.69
C ARG A 561 1.02 4.01 8.69
N CYS A 562 1.39 5.20 8.22
CA CYS A 562 1.76 6.32 9.07
C CYS A 562 0.60 6.85 9.92
N ALA A 563 -0.64 6.83 9.40
CA ALA A 563 -1.78 7.32 10.17
C ALA A 563 -2.10 6.43 11.35
N VAL A 564 -2.00 5.11 11.18
CA VAL A 564 -2.41 4.17 12.23
C VAL A 564 -1.34 3.99 13.31
N SER A 565 -0.05 4.15 12.99
CA SER A 565 0.99 4.20 14.04
C SER A 565 0.78 5.35 15.04
N ARG A 566 0.03 6.39 14.66
CA ARG A 566 -0.39 7.46 15.59
C ARG A 566 -1.41 6.99 16.61
N GLU A 567 -2.39 6.18 16.21
CA GLU A 567 -3.44 5.70 17.12
C GLU A 567 -2.86 4.80 18.22
N ALA A 568 -1.84 3.99 17.88
CA ALA A 568 -1.12 3.19 18.86
C ALA A 568 -0.27 4.03 19.84
N SER A 569 0.23 5.20 19.40
CA SER A 569 1.08 6.08 20.22
C SER A 569 0.31 7.17 21.00
N GLY A 570 -0.96 7.43 20.66
CA GLY A 570 -1.79 8.50 21.24
C GLY A 570 -2.56 8.12 22.51
N GLY A 571 -2.41 6.90 23.03
CA GLY A 571 -3.15 6.40 24.19
C GLY A 571 -2.71 6.92 25.57
N SER A 572 -1.67 7.77 25.65
CA SER A 572 -1.17 8.28 26.94
C SER A 572 -0.89 9.78 26.86
N GLY A 573 -1.93 10.59 27.06
CA GLY A 573 -1.75 12.05 27.09
C GLY A 573 -3.06 12.80 27.33
N GLY A 574 -3.61 12.70 28.55
CA GLY A 574 -4.81 13.44 28.92
C GLY A 574 -5.19 13.25 30.38
N GLY A 575 -4.45 13.88 31.29
CA GLY A 575 -4.70 13.80 32.72
C GLY A 575 -3.74 14.68 33.51
N SER A 576 -3.82 16.00 33.32
CA SER A 576 -3.23 16.97 34.23
C SER A 576 -3.96 16.94 35.57
N GLY A 577 -3.31 16.41 36.60
CA GLY A 577 -3.73 16.49 38.00
C GLY A 577 -2.50 16.56 38.88
N GLU A 578 -2.26 17.75 39.44
CA GLU A 578 -1.21 18.02 40.43
C GLU A 578 -1.43 17.20 41.71
N GLY A 579 -0.34 16.73 42.33
CA GLY A 579 -0.34 16.13 43.66
C GLY A 579 0.94 15.34 43.93
N GLY A 580 1.91 15.98 44.60
CA GLY A 580 3.19 15.36 44.92
C GLY A 580 3.13 14.34 46.06
N SER A 581 4.05 13.38 46.06
CA SER A 581 4.92 13.04 47.20
C SER A 581 5.82 11.86 46.82
N SER A 582 7.01 11.88 47.42
CA SER A 582 8.13 10.94 47.34
C SER A 582 7.79 9.46 47.56
N GLY A 583 8.55 8.59 46.89
CA GLY A 583 8.61 7.16 47.19
C GLY A 583 9.47 6.40 46.18
N SER A 584 10.67 5.99 46.59
CA SER A 584 11.57 5.16 45.81
C SER A 584 10.96 3.78 45.52
N GLU A 585 10.97 3.32 44.28
CA GLU A 585 10.88 1.89 44.01
C GLU A 585 11.50 1.48 42.67
N ARG A 586 12.13 0.31 42.70
CA ARG A 586 13.04 -0.26 41.71
C ARG A 586 12.40 -0.43 40.32
N SER A 587 13.09 0.07 39.30
CA SER A 587 12.80 -0.20 37.89
C SER A 587 13.04 -1.68 37.55
N ARG A 588 11.95 -2.45 37.41
CA ARG A 588 11.91 -3.65 36.57
C ARG A 588 11.51 -3.19 35.17
N SER A 589 12.46 -3.20 34.24
CA SER A 589 12.21 -3.03 32.81
C SER A 589 11.47 -4.25 32.26
N SER A 590 10.14 -4.18 32.20
CA SER A 590 9.35 -5.08 31.35
C SER A 590 9.41 -4.56 29.92
N GLY A 591 10.06 -5.32 29.04
CA GLY A 591 10.10 -5.04 27.61
C GLY A 591 8.70 -5.07 27.00
N PHE A 592 8.19 -3.90 26.66
CA PHE A 592 7.09 -3.69 25.73
C PHE A 592 7.58 -2.66 24.73
N GLY A 593 8.10 -3.16 23.60
CA GLY A 593 8.69 -2.36 22.54
C GLY A 593 8.96 -3.20 21.29
N ARG A 594 8.10 -4.18 21.03
CA ARG A 594 8.13 -5.01 19.83
C ARG A 594 6.69 -5.24 19.40
N GLY A 595 6.31 -4.78 18.21
CA GLY A 595 5.19 -5.38 17.47
C GLY A 595 4.02 -4.49 17.05
N SER A 596 3.86 -3.23 17.46
CA SER A 596 2.65 -2.46 17.08
C SER A 596 2.48 -2.27 15.56
N ASP A 597 3.60 -2.07 14.85
CA ASP A 597 3.58 -1.68 13.44
C ASP A 597 3.53 -2.87 12.47
N GLU A 598 4.09 -4.04 12.85
CA GLU A 598 3.88 -5.29 12.12
C GLU A 598 2.43 -5.77 12.33
N ILE A 599 1.90 -5.76 13.56
CA ILE A 599 0.56 -6.30 13.89
C ILE A 599 -0.56 -5.68 13.04
N LEU A 600 -0.46 -4.41 12.69
CA LEU A 600 -1.53 -3.72 11.99
C LEU A 600 -1.56 -4.02 10.48
N ILE A 601 -0.42 -3.96 9.79
CA ILE A 601 -0.34 -4.38 8.38
C ILE A 601 -0.80 -5.84 8.29
N ASN A 602 -0.50 -6.66 9.31
CA ASN A 602 -0.95 -8.05 9.38
C ASN A 602 -2.47 -8.18 9.50
N THR A 603 -3.13 -7.27 10.21
CA THR A 603 -4.59 -7.24 10.34
C THR A 603 -5.23 -6.81 9.01
N GLU A 604 -4.74 -5.73 8.41
CA GLU A 604 -5.23 -5.22 7.11
C GLU A 604 -4.97 -6.21 5.95
N MET A 605 -3.81 -6.86 5.95
CA MET A 605 -3.48 -7.95 5.03
C MET A 605 -4.35 -9.18 5.26
N SER A 606 -4.73 -9.49 6.50
CA SER A 606 -5.67 -10.58 6.75
C SER A 606 -7.04 -10.27 6.14
N GLU A 607 -7.52 -9.04 6.28
CA GLU A 607 -8.80 -8.64 5.68
C GLU A 607 -8.82 -8.66 4.14
N VAL A 608 -7.69 -8.33 3.50
CA VAL A 608 -7.60 -8.26 2.03
C VAL A 608 -7.11 -9.57 1.40
N ILE A 609 -6.16 -10.25 2.04
CA ILE A 609 -5.42 -11.41 1.51
C ILE A 609 -5.70 -12.71 2.29
N ALA A 610 -5.88 -12.66 3.62
CA ALA A 610 -5.95 -13.88 4.47
C ALA A 610 -7.21 -14.02 5.39
N LEU A 611 -8.15 -14.82 4.87
CA LEU A 611 -8.94 -15.92 5.49
C LEU A 611 -9.87 -15.77 6.71
N ASP A 612 -9.87 -14.71 7.53
CA ASP A 612 -10.67 -14.82 8.77
C ASP A 612 -12.17 -14.50 8.66
N ARG A 613 -12.63 -13.91 7.54
CA ARG A 613 -14.07 -13.74 7.27
C ARG A 613 -14.35 -13.70 5.77
N HIS A 614 -15.01 -14.74 5.27
CA HIS A 614 -15.87 -14.53 4.10
C HIS A 614 -16.96 -13.53 4.49
N PHE A 615 -17.32 -12.62 3.59
CA PHE A 615 -18.51 -11.82 3.81
C PHE A 615 -19.75 -12.73 3.56
N SER A 616 -20.08 -13.57 4.54
CA SER A 616 -21.18 -14.55 4.49
C SER A 616 -22.52 -14.00 4.99
N ASP A 617 -22.55 -12.81 5.60
CA ASP A 617 -23.75 -12.32 6.29
C ASP A 617 -24.67 -11.48 5.39
N VAL A 618 -25.06 -11.98 4.22
CA VAL A 618 -26.23 -11.42 3.50
C VAL A 618 -27.49 -12.27 3.73
N ALA A 619 -27.36 -13.43 4.40
CA ALA A 619 -28.46 -14.40 4.51
C ALA A 619 -29.13 -14.56 5.89
N ASP A 620 -28.74 -13.83 6.95
CA ASP A 620 -29.40 -13.97 8.26
C ASP A 620 -29.64 -12.63 8.99
N PRO A 621 -30.90 -12.18 9.19
CA PRO A 621 -31.21 -10.94 9.91
C PRO A 621 -30.94 -11.00 11.43
N CYS A 622 -30.47 -12.13 11.96
CA CYS A 622 -30.43 -12.38 13.40
C CYS A 622 -29.03 -12.68 13.98
N MET A 623 -27.98 -11.94 13.59
CA MET A 623 -26.77 -11.82 14.42
C MET A 623 -26.17 -10.40 14.39
N GLY A 624 -26.92 -9.45 14.95
CA GLY A 624 -26.39 -8.17 15.41
C GLY A 624 -25.86 -8.30 16.84
N PHE A 625 -24.74 -7.62 17.14
CA PHE A 625 -24.01 -7.55 18.41
C PHE A 625 -22.97 -8.64 18.69
N ARG A 626 -21.74 -8.40 18.20
CA ARG A 626 -20.47 -8.64 18.96
C ARG A 626 -19.28 -8.11 18.17
N LEU A 627 -19.03 -6.80 18.22
CA LEU A 627 -17.73 -6.20 17.87
C LEU A 627 -17.60 -4.83 18.56
N ILE A 628 -17.59 -4.82 19.90
CA ILE A 628 -17.00 -3.74 20.71
C ILE A 628 -16.44 -4.40 21.97
N THR A 629 -15.17 -4.79 21.92
CA THR A 629 -14.19 -4.81 23.02
C THR A 629 -12.96 -5.54 22.49
N GLY A 630 -11.80 -4.86 22.51
CA GLY A 630 -10.54 -5.49 22.16
C GLY A 630 -10.23 -6.67 23.07
N GLU A 631 -10.42 -7.87 22.55
CA GLU A 631 -9.80 -9.09 23.06
C GLU A 631 -9.26 -9.89 21.88
N VAL A 632 -7.94 -10.02 21.84
CA VAL A 632 -7.21 -10.95 20.97
C VAL A 632 -7.70 -12.37 21.29
N PRO A 633 -8.14 -13.19 20.30
CA PRO A 633 -8.43 -14.59 20.58
C PRO A 633 -7.14 -15.32 20.94
N ARG A 634 -7.01 -15.73 22.21
CA ARG A 634 -5.99 -16.66 22.65
C ARG A 634 -6.18 -18.00 21.93
N VAL A 635 -5.20 -18.37 21.11
CA VAL A 635 -5.03 -19.73 20.60
C VAL A 635 -4.93 -20.69 21.78
N ARG A 636 -5.96 -21.55 21.95
CA ARG A 636 -5.99 -22.60 22.98
C ARG A 636 -5.69 -23.94 22.31
N ILE A 637 -4.44 -24.36 22.38
CA ILE A 637 -4.05 -25.75 22.12
C ILE A 637 -4.52 -26.58 23.31
N MET A 638 -5.45 -27.50 23.11
CA MET A 638 -5.68 -28.61 24.03
C MET A 638 -5.58 -29.92 23.26
N ALA A 639 -4.43 -30.57 23.41
CA ALA A 639 -4.27 -32.00 23.16
C ALA A 639 -4.64 -32.75 24.44
N SER A 640 -5.63 -33.65 24.34
CA SER A 640 -5.85 -34.69 25.34
C SER A 640 -6.63 -35.84 24.68
N GLN A 641 -5.90 -36.82 24.17
CA GLN A 641 -6.43 -38.17 23.93
C GLN A 641 -6.69 -38.84 25.28
N ARG A 642 -7.89 -39.42 25.45
CA ARG A 642 -8.11 -40.84 25.82
C ARG A 642 -9.59 -41.10 26.17
N GLY A 643 -10.13 -42.18 25.60
CA GLY A 643 -10.98 -43.12 26.34
C GLY A 643 -12.50 -43.02 26.17
N ILE A 644 -13.00 -43.70 25.14
CA ILE A 644 -14.11 -44.68 25.17
C ILE A 644 -15.13 -44.55 26.33
N SER A 645 -16.40 -44.25 25.99
CA SER A 645 -17.52 -45.20 26.14
C SER A 645 -18.80 -44.65 25.52
N VAL A 646 -19.43 -45.51 24.73
CA VAL A 646 -20.76 -45.41 24.13
C VAL A 646 -21.83 -45.39 25.22
N GLU A 647 -22.81 -44.50 25.12
CA GLU A 647 -24.19 -44.82 25.52
C GLU A 647 -25.21 -43.95 24.78
N GLU A 648 -26.07 -44.64 24.04
CA GLU A 648 -27.28 -44.10 23.40
C GLU A 648 -28.29 -43.64 24.48
N LYS A 649 -28.98 -42.52 24.24
CA LYS A 649 -30.43 -42.45 24.49
C LYS A 649 -31.09 -41.24 23.82
N LYS A 650 -32.08 -41.58 22.98
CA LYS A 650 -33.18 -40.77 22.46
C LYS A 650 -33.81 -39.89 23.56
N ILE A 651 -34.14 -38.64 23.25
CA ILE A 651 -35.43 -38.17 22.68
C ILE A 651 -35.17 -36.83 22.00
#